data_AF-A0A5B0QEV4-F1
#
_entry.id   AF-A0A5B0QEV4-F1
#
_cell.length_a   1.000
_cell.length_b   1.000
_cell.length_c   1.000
_cell.angle_alpha   90.00
_cell.angle_beta   90.00
_cell.angle_gamma   90.00
#
_symmetry.space_group_name_H-M   'P 1'
#
loop_
_entity.id
_entity.type
_entity.pdbx_description
1 polymer ?
#
loop_
_entity_poly.entity_id
_entity_poly.type
_entity_poly.pdbx_seq_one_letter_code
_entity_poly.pdbx_strand_id
1 'polypeptide(L)'
;MSSTTQSPDLALILWLKSLDLPYFQTEHSSGEPKPFDRLGQISDGELLWQLLSSLDSAFFRAPRPSSISGALSEVWVLRFTSFKKMYKLIVRYFEEEIRKSTKNFKNPNLQKIAKDGDVSESISLCMIILTMATLVQPDVHVPKIQALPTWAQTALMVGIETVSSQLITLEMNRSPHRDTGRSGEVEDVRAVEDTFNRPRSSNSNYREEDSHLVERLRALEVEHRNLQSEMRMLQQTHQDTNHKLFMTEQDLKASQEELQNLELERSSNHRRRERDSEPGSDDDGSNSDHPHRSSHNRQEYLLRGELEQSKAELTNLGVKLDLAEETNERNVRTMEDMRKRLDELGDVEEINRGLRDQLDEVRHEMERARKLENVIEKYKKKLDESADLRRQMKTLEEQNSDLLDRHTALEDEYHKVVAFKPLMEQYKSKIATLESELSSQKRENDRLQYELDATKLKLQQAEEERDREGEELALYEERVKELEEETPITHTRRRKKTAETEEGEEGDTSTTAFDASFDRHVDEETGIMEGIGGELNDAIEGRTMTSLKLELRKLQREIKILRSAQDEEDEDGNGPSKKSRYLVLENLLEDANRMKRKYEDDYLKQYRETLVLTNQLEEIRSGKSVNGDGAEASIALRQRLNETTEELEKLKAEHIELTVSYEQVNQELILAKSDLNLVGKDQLEMLSSLRDSVSTEKIALQDELDRLKKEQGSLRDQLSMKTEQIQSLLLEKINLQSDSIDQRERMLLRERQLSGGQVKSPKTEELSEEARTKLGVTEQLYKEKDDECRMLKAKLDKAKLFIMSQDKLYKESVDGRGSNLLPVDVSSLNNNFDETVQTYQAELSSSKDLIDRLRNQYHEMETRYEKELRLMASAWHNLGQQKIRETIALNRNEHTNSGGLGRQASSGVGYRVGAGNQHLGKNGATSGPGGSANHSSNLGFGGQLRPQSWVKQQRDRMINQYALVSLRSHYFTI
;
A
#
# COMPACT_ATOMS: atom_id res chain seq x y z
N MET A 1 0.30 62.06 36.71
CA MET A 1 -0.39 60.76 36.58
C MET A 1 -0.85 60.64 35.14
N SER A 2 -0.16 59.79 34.37
CA SER A 2 -0.37 59.63 32.92
C SER A 2 -1.02 58.28 32.64
N SER A 3 -1.92 58.23 31.65
CA SER A 3 -2.64 57.03 31.25
C SER A 3 -1.70 55.98 30.66
N THR A 4 -1.33 54.97 31.46
CA THR A 4 -0.75 53.73 30.95
C THR A 4 -1.79 53.03 30.09
N THR A 5 -1.47 52.78 28.82
CA THR A 5 -2.35 52.04 27.90
C THR A 5 -2.60 50.63 28.44
N GLN A 6 -3.86 50.19 28.46
CA GLN A 6 -4.24 48.82 28.82
C GLN A 6 -3.91 47.88 27.64
N SER A 7 -2.64 47.51 27.52
CA SER A 7 -2.11 46.68 26.44
C SER A 7 -1.79 45.25 26.91
N PRO A 8 -1.86 44.24 26.02
CA PRO A 8 -1.74 42.83 26.39
C PRO A 8 -0.33 42.42 26.85
N ASP A 9 0.70 43.21 26.53
CA ASP A 9 2.06 43.04 27.08
C ASP A 9 2.08 43.25 28.60
N LEU A 10 1.44 44.31 29.10
CA LEU A 10 1.37 44.58 30.54
C LEU A 10 0.53 43.54 31.28
N ALA A 11 -0.54 43.04 30.66
CA ALA A 11 -1.33 41.93 31.20
C ALA A 11 -0.50 40.64 31.30
N LEU A 12 0.30 40.31 30.28
CA LEU A 12 1.22 39.18 30.29
C LEU A 12 2.35 39.34 31.31
N ILE A 13 2.92 40.55 31.47
CA ILE A 13 3.95 40.83 32.49
C ILE A 13 3.38 40.64 33.91
N LEU A 14 2.14 41.08 34.16
CA LEU A 14 1.47 40.87 35.44
C LEU A 14 1.19 39.38 35.71
N TRP A 15 0.78 38.61 34.70
CA TRP A 15 0.66 37.16 34.83
C TRP A 15 2.01 36.49 35.11
N LEU A 16 3.06 36.79 34.35
CA LEU A 16 4.40 36.23 34.56
C LEU A 16 4.96 36.56 35.95
N LYS A 17 4.73 37.78 36.48
CA LYS A 17 5.08 38.16 37.86
C LYS A 17 4.22 37.48 38.93
N SER A 18 3.08 36.88 38.59
CA SER A 18 2.29 36.03 39.49
C SER A 18 2.76 34.57 39.51
N LEU A 19 3.70 34.18 38.64
CA LEU A 19 4.33 32.88 38.65
C LEU A 19 5.65 32.98 39.43
N ASP A 20 5.75 32.24 40.54
CA ASP A 20 6.87 32.26 41.49
C ASP A 20 8.11 31.54 40.95
N LEU A 21 8.55 31.92 39.74
CA LEU A 21 9.62 31.29 38.98
C LEU A 21 11.00 31.62 39.59
N PRO A 22 11.97 30.68 39.57
CA PRO A 22 13.32 30.90 40.08
C PRO A 22 14.03 32.12 39.48
N TYR A 23 13.69 32.50 38.24
CA TYR A 23 14.14 33.73 37.56
C TYR A 23 13.99 35.00 38.41
N PHE A 24 12.99 35.06 39.31
CA PHE A 24 12.72 36.21 40.19
C PHE A 24 13.29 36.05 41.60
N GLN A 25 13.99 34.95 41.91
CA GLN A 25 14.40 34.54 43.26
C GLN A 25 15.92 34.40 43.45
N THR A 26 16.75 34.86 42.50
CA THR A 26 18.21 34.66 42.51
C THR A 26 18.96 35.58 43.49
N GLU A 27 18.78 35.35 44.79
CA GLU A 27 19.46 36.04 45.92
C GLU A 27 20.83 35.40 46.29
N HIS A 28 21.58 34.85 45.33
CA HIS A 28 22.92 34.28 45.59
C HIS A 28 23.99 34.62 44.54
N SER A 29 25.04 35.31 44.99
CA SER A 29 26.33 35.58 44.34
C SER A 29 26.31 36.30 42.97
N SER A 30 26.72 37.58 43.00
CA SER A 30 27.24 38.35 41.85
C SER A 30 26.29 38.64 40.67
N GLY A 31 25.05 39.03 40.96
CA GLY A 31 24.18 39.71 39.99
C GLY A 31 23.04 40.45 40.67
N GLU A 32 22.72 41.66 40.22
CA GLU A 32 21.50 42.36 40.66
C GLU A 32 20.25 41.63 40.11
N PRO A 33 19.12 41.62 40.82
CA PRO A 33 17.87 41.04 40.31
C PRO A 33 17.42 41.80 39.05
N LYS A 34 17.43 41.13 37.88
CA LYS A 34 17.07 41.73 36.60
C LYS A 34 15.65 42.32 36.66
N PRO A 35 15.45 43.65 36.53
CA PRO A 35 14.11 44.26 36.61
C PRO A 35 13.31 43.92 35.36
N PHE A 36 12.35 42.99 35.49
CA PHE A 36 11.50 42.52 34.39
C PHE A 36 10.29 43.45 34.20
N ASP A 37 10.48 44.55 33.48
CA ASP A 37 9.46 45.60 33.28
C ASP A 37 9.12 45.85 31.79
N ARG A 38 9.74 45.10 30.86
CA ARG A 38 9.40 45.15 29.42
C ARG A 38 9.42 43.76 28.80
N LEU A 39 8.39 43.43 28.03
CA LEU A 39 8.24 42.11 27.41
C LEU A 39 9.42 41.74 26.47
N GLY A 40 10.10 42.72 25.86
CA GLY A 40 11.31 42.49 25.06
C GLY A 40 12.48 41.85 25.83
N GLN A 41 12.48 41.88 27.17
CA GLN A 41 13.46 41.16 28.00
C GLN A 41 13.27 39.64 27.95
N ILE A 42 12.14 39.14 27.43
CA ILE A 42 11.92 37.73 27.11
C ILE A 42 12.88 37.23 26.02
N SER A 43 13.48 38.12 25.21
CA SER A 43 14.45 37.76 24.16
C SER A 43 15.70 36.99 24.63
N ASP A 44 16.00 36.95 25.95
CA ASP A 44 16.99 36.04 26.54
C ASP A 44 16.55 34.55 26.48
N GLY A 45 15.25 34.26 26.32
CA GLY A 45 14.64 32.93 26.23
C GLY A 45 14.52 32.16 27.55
N GLU A 46 15.40 32.46 28.52
CA GLU A 46 15.53 31.75 29.80
C GLU A 46 14.22 31.68 30.61
N LEU A 47 13.53 32.81 30.77
CA LEU A 47 12.27 32.88 31.54
C LEU A 47 11.19 31.94 30.97
N LEU A 48 11.09 31.83 29.64
CA LEU A 48 10.15 30.91 29.00
C LEU A 48 10.58 29.45 29.11
N TRP A 49 11.88 29.14 29.08
CA TRP A 49 12.37 27.79 29.36
C TRP A 49 12.06 27.35 30.80
N GLN A 50 12.24 28.24 31.79
CA GLN A 50 11.88 27.96 33.17
C GLN A 50 10.37 27.77 33.36
N LEU A 51 9.55 28.61 32.71
CA LEU A 51 8.09 28.46 32.69
C LEU A 51 7.66 27.12 32.08
N LEU A 52 8.18 26.76 30.90
CA LEU A 52 7.87 25.48 30.26
C LEU A 52 8.35 24.28 31.10
N SER A 53 9.51 24.39 31.74
CA SER A 53 10.04 23.38 32.66
C SER A 53 9.21 23.25 33.95
N SER A 54 8.49 24.30 34.37
CA SER A 54 7.52 24.23 35.48
C SER A 54 6.19 23.57 35.10
N LEU A 55 5.84 23.56 33.81
CA LEU A 55 4.68 22.82 33.28
C LEU A 55 4.99 21.33 33.13
N ASP A 56 6.11 21.00 32.48
CA ASP A 56 6.62 19.64 32.35
C ASP A 56 8.15 19.65 32.24
N SER A 57 8.83 19.29 33.34
CA SER A 57 10.29 19.21 33.42
C SER A 57 10.92 18.02 32.68
N ALA A 58 10.13 17.01 32.32
CA ALA A 58 10.60 15.85 31.56
C ALA A 58 10.58 16.13 30.05
N PHE A 59 9.53 16.79 29.56
CA PHE A 59 9.40 17.18 28.15
C PHE A 59 10.20 18.46 27.82
N PHE A 60 10.03 19.53 28.60
CA PHE A 60 10.65 20.84 28.31
C PHE A 60 12.01 21.02 28.97
N ARG A 61 12.96 20.13 28.63
CA ARG A 61 14.33 20.25 29.11
C ARG A 61 15.08 21.39 28.40
N ALA A 62 15.44 22.43 29.16
CA ALA A 62 16.25 23.54 28.68
C ALA A 62 17.55 23.04 27.99
N PRO A 63 17.93 23.59 26.81
CA PRO A 63 19.15 23.21 26.12
C PRO A 63 20.38 23.53 26.97
N ARG A 64 21.13 22.51 27.42
CA ARG A 64 22.41 22.74 28.08
C ARG A 64 23.35 23.50 27.13
N PRO A 65 24.10 24.52 27.62
CA PRO A 65 25.07 25.26 26.81
C PRO A 65 26.33 24.42 26.57
N SER A 66 26.19 23.35 25.79
CA SER A 66 27.26 22.40 25.49
C SER A 66 27.68 22.47 24.01
N SER A 67 28.99 22.66 23.83
CA SER A 67 29.80 22.45 22.61
C SER A 67 29.50 23.21 21.31
N ILE A 68 28.49 24.08 21.20
CA ILE A 68 28.44 25.07 20.09
C ILE A 68 29.29 26.30 20.46
N SER A 69 30.61 26.08 20.55
CA SER A 69 31.62 27.11 20.81
C SER A 69 32.31 27.53 19.51
N GLY A 70 31.53 28.03 18.55
CA GLY A 70 32.06 28.80 17.43
C GLY A 70 32.15 30.28 17.84
N ALA A 71 33.35 30.79 18.07
CA ALA A 71 33.61 32.15 18.61
C ALA A 71 33.29 33.31 17.64
N LEU A 72 32.42 33.06 16.65
CA LEU A 72 32.01 33.98 15.57
C LEU A 72 30.48 34.01 15.38
N SER A 73 29.71 33.33 16.25
CA SER A 73 28.24 33.35 16.20
C SER A 73 27.70 34.56 16.97
N GLU A 74 26.95 35.45 16.30
CA GLU A 74 26.32 36.60 16.95
C GLU A 74 25.34 36.14 18.05
N VAL A 75 25.30 36.86 19.18
CA VAL A 75 24.56 36.45 20.39
C VAL A 75 23.07 36.21 20.12
N TRP A 76 22.47 36.93 19.17
CA TRP A 76 21.07 36.73 18.78
C TRP A 76 20.82 35.44 17.98
N VAL A 77 21.82 34.87 17.31
CA VAL A 77 21.69 33.58 16.59
C VAL A 77 21.60 32.42 17.60
N LEU A 78 22.32 32.51 18.71
CA LEU A 78 22.18 31.56 19.83
C LEU A 78 20.79 31.67 20.49
N ARG A 79 20.25 32.89 20.66
CA ARG A 79 18.86 33.12 21.11
C ARG A 79 17.85 32.53 20.13
N PHE A 80 17.99 32.82 18.83
CA PHE A 80 17.11 32.33 17.76
C PHE A 80 17.09 30.80 17.68
N THR A 81 18.25 30.14 17.79
CA THR A 81 18.31 28.67 17.80
C THR A 81 17.74 28.07 19.09
N SER A 82 17.77 28.79 20.22
CA SER A 82 17.04 28.43 21.44
C SER A 82 15.52 28.52 21.23
N PHE A 83 15.00 29.65 20.72
CA PHE A 83 13.58 29.80 20.40
C PHE A 83 13.07 28.80 19.35
N LYS A 84 13.86 28.51 18.30
CA LYS A 84 13.48 27.52 17.27
C LYS A 84 13.34 26.10 17.86
N LYS A 85 14.14 25.76 18.87
CA LYS A 85 13.99 24.51 19.65
C LYS A 85 12.75 24.58 20.56
N MET A 86 12.58 25.67 21.30
CA MET A 86 11.46 25.90 22.21
C MET A 86 10.10 25.79 21.49
N TYR A 87 9.91 26.55 20.40
CA TYR A 87 8.67 26.52 19.61
C TYR A 87 8.40 25.15 18.99
N LYS A 88 9.44 24.43 18.53
CA LYS A 88 9.28 23.05 18.04
C LYS A 88 8.82 22.09 19.14
N LEU A 89 9.29 22.25 20.39
CA LEU A 89 8.77 21.47 21.51
C LEU A 89 7.33 21.87 21.85
N ILE A 90 6.99 23.16 21.88
CA ILE A 90 5.62 23.63 22.15
C ILE A 90 4.63 23.04 21.14
N VAL A 91 4.93 23.15 19.83
CA VAL A 91 4.10 22.55 18.76
C VAL A 91 3.96 21.03 18.96
N ARG A 92 5.08 20.33 19.19
CA ARG A 92 5.06 18.88 19.43
C ARG A 92 4.21 18.50 20.65
N TYR A 93 4.25 19.28 21.72
CA TYR A 93 3.48 19.05 22.94
C TYR A 93 1.98 19.27 22.73
N PHE A 94 1.60 20.29 21.94
CA PHE A 94 0.21 20.48 21.51
C PHE A 94 -0.32 19.28 20.71
N GLU A 95 0.49 18.72 19.80
CA GLU A 95 0.10 17.59 18.95
C GLU A 95 0.10 16.24 19.68
N GLU A 96 1.12 15.94 20.50
CA GLU A 96 1.31 14.63 21.16
C GLU A 96 0.51 14.47 22.47
N GLU A 97 0.59 15.45 23.37
CA GLU A 97 -0.01 15.37 24.72
C GLU A 97 -1.40 16.03 24.78
N ILE A 98 -1.51 17.30 24.36
CA ILE A 98 -2.78 18.05 24.38
C ILE A 98 -3.74 17.57 23.27
N ARG A 99 -3.20 16.89 22.23
CA ARG A 99 -3.92 16.42 21.03
C ARG A 99 -4.79 17.50 20.38
N LYS A 100 -4.20 18.66 20.14
CA LYS A 100 -4.79 19.74 19.35
C LYS A 100 -3.85 20.16 18.22
N SER A 101 -4.39 20.20 17.00
CA SER A 101 -3.67 20.55 15.77
C SER A 101 -3.26 22.02 15.80
N THR A 102 -1.97 22.29 15.71
CA THR A 102 -1.41 23.65 15.65
C THR A 102 -1.38 24.23 14.24
N LYS A 103 -1.95 23.54 13.24
CA LYS A 103 -1.81 23.90 11.81
C LYS A 103 -2.39 25.27 11.44
N ASN A 104 -3.30 25.81 12.24
CA ASN A 104 -3.90 27.13 12.04
C ASN A 104 -3.25 28.24 12.89
N PHE A 105 -2.19 27.94 13.66
CA PHE A 105 -1.46 28.97 14.39
C PHE A 105 -0.80 29.96 13.43
N LYS A 106 -0.97 31.25 13.70
CA LYS A 106 -0.08 32.28 13.13
C LYS A 106 1.30 32.15 13.77
N ASN A 107 2.22 31.42 13.12
CA ASN A 107 3.58 31.21 13.63
C ASN A 107 4.27 32.55 14.01
N PRO A 108 4.65 32.77 15.28
CA PRO A 108 5.34 33.98 15.69
C PRO A 108 6.73 34.05 15.06
N ASN A 109 7.14 35.24 14.63
CA ASN A 109 8.43 35.45 13.97
C ASN A 109 9.59 35.45 15.00
N LEU A 110 10.04 34.24 15.33
CA LEU A 110 11.12 33.98 16.29
C LEU A 110 12.43 34.72 15.97
N GLN A 111 12.67 35.09 14.71
CA GLN A 111 13.86 35.84 14.30
C GLN A 111 13.78 37.31 14.78
N LYS A 112 12.61 37.95 14.65
CA LYS A 112 12.37 39.30 15.20
C LYS A 112 12.43 39.31 16.73
N ILE A 113 11.90 38.29 17.40
CA ILE A 113 11.99 38.14 18.86
C ILE A 113 13.45 38.05 19.30
N ALA A 114 14.26 37.23 18.62
CA ALA A 114 15.65 36.99 18.98
C ALA A 114 16.59 38.16 18.68
N LYS A 115 16.38 38.86 17.55
CA LYS A 115 17.26 39.92 17.05
C LYS A 115 16.84 41.32 17.49
N ASP A 116 15.57 41.64 17.32
CA ASP A 116 15.04 43.01 17.45
C ASP A 116 14.22 43.19 18.74
N GLY A 117 13.94 42.10 19.47
CA GLY A 117 13.20 42.11 20.74
C GLY A 117 11.72 42.47 20.58
N ASP A 118 11.14 42.26 19.39
CA ASP A 118 9.81 42.79 19.04
C ASP A 118 8.70 42.35 20.00
N VAL A 119 7.90 43.33 20.43
CA VAL A 119 6.85 43.15 21.44
C VAL A 119 5.64 42.40 20.86
N SER A 120 5.28 42.60 19.59
CA SER A 120 4.10 41.98 18.97
C SER A 120 4.26 40.47 18.78
N GLU A 121 5.42 40.06 18.25
CA GLU A 121 5.77 38.65 18.11
C GLU A 121 6.02 38.00 19.49
N SER A 122 6.56 38.75 20.47
CA SER A 122 6.72 38.28 21.85
C SER A 122 5.39 38.05 22.56
N ILE A 123 4.40 38.96 22.41
CA ILE A 123 3.02 38.74 22.89
C ILE A 123 2.47 37.46 22.28
N SER A 124 2.64 37.28 20.96
CA SER A 124 2.11 36.12 20.23
C SER A 124 2.68 34.79 20.74
N LEU A 125 4.00 34.72 20.97
CA LEU A 125 4.65 33.54 21.57
C LEU A 125 4.19 33.31 23.02
N CYS A 126 4.06 34.37 23.82
CA CYS A 126 3.63 34.24 25.22
C CYS A 126 2.15 33.84 25.35
N MET A 127 1.26 34.29 24.46
CA MET A 127 -0.14 33.87 24.43
C MET A 127 -0.30 32.39 24.07
N ILE A 128 0.55 31.85 23.19
CA ILE A 128 0.60 30.41 22.90
C ILE A 128 1.03 29.62 24.14
N ILE A 129 2.07 30.07 24.84
CA ILE A 129 2.57 29.41 26.07
C ILE A 129 1.57 29.53 27.23
N LEU A 130 0.90 30.67 27.38
CA LEU A 130 -0.21 30.89 28.31
C LEU A 130 -1.37 29.93 28.05
N THR A 131 -1.79 29.82 26.78
CA THR A 131 -2.88 28.91 26.37
C THR A 131 -2.50 27.46 26.68
N MET A 132 -1.24 27.07 26.39
CA MET A 132 -0.71 25.77 26.76
C MET A 132 -0.76 25.55 28.28
N ALA A 133 -0.29 26.51 29.08
CA ALA A 133 -0.30 26.46 30.53
C ALA A 133 -1.71 26.26 31.11
N THR A 134 -2.71 27.00 30.59
CA THR A 134 -4.12 26.86 31.01
C THR A 134 -4.78 25.55 30.57
N LEU A 135 -4.26 24.88 29.53
CA LEU A 135 -4.77 23.59 29.07
C LEU A 135 -4.12 22.39 29.81
N VAL A 136 -2.92 22.57 30.38
CA VAL A 136 -2.18 21.52 31.09
C VAL A 136 -2.39 21.57 32.60
N GLN A 137 -2.33 22.76 33.19
CA GLN A 137 -2.49 22.97 34.64
C GLN A 137 -3.54 24.09 34.90
N PRO A 138 -4.83 23.88 34.55
CA PRO A 138 -5.88 24.87 34.78
C PRO A 138 -5.98 25.28 36.26
N ASP A 139 -5.85 24.33 37.17
CA ASP A 139 -5.97 24.54 38.63
C ASP A 139 -4.88 25.47 39.21
N VAL A 140 -3.75 25.62 38.50
CA VAL A 140 -2.63 26.49 38.92
C VAL A 140 -2.72 27.85 38.22
N HIS A 141 -2.98 27.86 36.91
CA HIS A 141 -2.91 29.10 36.13
C HIS A 141 -4.21 29.90 36.11
N VAL A 142 -5.39 29.26 36.16
CA VAL A 142 -6.68 29.97 36.11
C VAL A 142 -6.91 30.80 37.39
N PRO A 143 -6.69 30.29 38.63
CA PRO A 143 -6.80 31.12 39.83
C PRO A 143 -5.78 32.28 39.84
N LYS A 144 -4.57 32.06 39.31
CA LYS A 144 -3.56 33.11 39.19
C LYS A 144 -3.93 34.20 38.17
N ILE A 145 -4.65 33.86 37.10
CA ILE A 145 -5.26 34.85 36.19
C ILE A 145 -6.41 35.60 36.90
N GLN A 146 -7.27 34.89 37.64
CA GLN A 146 -8.39 35.49 38.39
C GLN A 146 -7.96 36.43 39.53
N ALA A 147 -6.72 36.30 40.02
CA ALA A 147 -6.12 37.22 41.00
C ALA A 147 -5.63 38.56 40.39
N LEU A 148 -5.56 38.68 39.05
CA LEU A 148 -5.11 39.90 38.37
C LEU A 148 -6.22 40.97 38.28
N PRO A 149 -5.89 42.25 38.01
CA PRO A 149 -6.88 43.29 37.75
C PRO A 149 -7.82 42.93 36.59
N THR A 150 -9.10 43.29 36.67
CA THR A 150 -10.15 42.88 35.70
C THR A 150 -9.82 43.21 34.25
N TRP A 151 -9.21 44.37 33.95
CA TRP A 151 -8.77 44.72 32.60
C TRP A 151 -7.72 43.75 32.04
N ALA A 152 -6.83 43.23 32.90
CA ALA A 152 -5.82 42.25 32.53
C ALA A 152 -6.46 40.86 32.35
N GLN A 153 -7.43 40.49 33.20
CA GLN A 153 -8.22 39.26 33.02
C GLN A 153 -8.87 39.23 31.64
N THR A 154 -9.57 40.30 31.23
CA THR A 154 -10.21 40.38 29.91
C THR A 154 -9.19 40.30 28.77
N ALA A 155 -8.06 41.00 28.88
CA ALA A 155 -7.00 40.97 27.85
C ALA A 155 -6.36 39.58 27.68
N LEU A 156 -6.13 38.86 28.77
CA LEU A 156 -5.60 37.48 28.72
C LEU A 156 -6.67 36.49 28.23
N MET A 157 -7.92 36.64 28.66
CA MET A 157 -9.04 35.79 28.25
C MET A 157 -9.28 35.84 26.73
N VAL A 158 -9.33 37.04 26.14
CA VAL A 158 -9.47 37.22 24.68
C VAL A 158 -8.25 36.66 23.93
N GLY A 159 -7.05 36.75 24.52
CA GLY A 159 -5.84 36.13 23.96
C GLY A 159 -5.92 34.59 23.94
N ILE A 160 -6.31 33.99 25.06
CA ILE A 160 -6.51 32.54 25.20
C ILE A 160 -7.64 32.05 24.27
N GLU A 161 -8.76 32.76 24.18
CA GLU A 161 -9.87 32.43 23.28
C GLU A 161 -9.44 32.49 21.80
N THR A 162 -8.67 33.51 21.41
CA THR A 162 -8.14 33.66 20.05
C THR A 162 -7.21 32.51 19.65
N VAL A 163 -6.32 32.09 20.56
CA VAL A 163 -5.39 30.96 20.32
C VAL A 163 -6.11 29.61 20.42
N SER A 164 -7.04 29.45 21.36
CA SER A 164 -7.82 28.21 21.50
C SER A 164 -8.79 27.99 20.34
N SER A 165 -9.29 29.06 19.70
CA SER A 165 -10.12 28.97 18.49
C SER A 165 -9.32 28.54 17.24
N GLN A 166 -7.99 28.64 17.28
CA GLN A 166 -7.08 28.14 16.23
C GLN A 166 -6.69 26.67 16.45
N LEU A 167 -7.05 26.05 17.58
CA LEU A 167 -6.66 24.69 17.97
C LEU A 167 -7.78 23.68 17.69
N ILE A 168 -7.69 22.99 16.55
CA ILE A 168 -8.62 21.90 16.20
C ILE A 168 -8.32 20.67 17.05
N THR A 169 -9.32 20.09 17.71
CA THR A 169 -9.19 18.84 18.49
C THR A 169 -8.87 17.65 17.59
N LEU A 170 -7.77 16.95 17.89
CA LEU A 170 -7.37 15.72 17.19
C LEU A 170 -8.06 14.51 17.84
N GLU A 171 -9.35 14.33 17.54
CA GLU A 171 -10.04 13.09 17.87
C GLU A 171 -9.51 11.94 17.01
N MET A 172 -8.78 11.01 17.64
CA MET A 172 -8.46 9.73 17.01
C MET A 172 -8.41 8.60 18.04
N ASN A 173 -9.03 7.48 17.70
CA ASN A 173 -9.07 6.27 18.52
C ASN A 173 -7.64 5.80 18.86
N ARG A 174 -7.31 5.68 20.15
CA ARG A 174 -6.04 5.05 20.57
C ARG A 174 -6.16 3.52 20.52
N SER A 175 -5.39 2.92 19.61
CA SER A 175 -4.65 1.68 19.89
C SER A 175 -3.15 2.05 19.98
N PRO A 176 -2.34 1.49 20.89
CA PRO A 176 -1.06 2.09 21.26
C PRO A 176 0.16 1.61 20.45
N HIS A 177 1.05 2.56 20.18
CA HIS A 177 2.50 2.43 19.90
C HIS A 177 2.99 1.52 18.75
N ARG A 178 3.70 2.17 17.81
CA ARG A 178 5.17 2.20 17.90
C ARG A 178 5.83 3.36 17.13
N ASP A 179 6.70 4.09 17.82
CA ASP A 179 7.72 4.95 17.20
C ASP A 179 8.95 4.13 16.80
N THR A 180 9.56 4.45 15.65
CA THR A 180 11.04 4.53 15.45
C THR A 180 11.35 5.05 14.04
N GLY A 181 12.28 6.00 13.90
CA GLY A 181 12.88 6.39 12.61
C GLY A 181 12.93 7.92 12.37
N ARG A 182 14.13 8.50 12.26
CA ARG A 182 14.31 9.97 12.14
C ARG A 182 15.63 10.36 11.44
N SER A 183 15.57 10.65 10.14
CA SER A 183 16.55 11.50 9.41
C SER A 183 16.11 11.73 7.95
N GLY A 184 16.42 12.86 7.30
CA GLY A 184 17.09 14.01 7.91
C GLY A 184 17.70 15.13 7.04
N GLU A 185 17.55 15.15 5.72
CA GLU A 185 18.04 16.22 4.82
C GLU A 185 16.86 16.73 3.97
N VAL A 186 16.57 18.04 3.79
CA VAL A 186 17.37 19.25 3.50
C VAL A 186 17.70 19.39 2.00
N GLU A 187 16.78 20.03 1.28
CA GLU A 187 17.11 20.90 0.15
C GLU A 187 16.11 22.07 0.11
N ASP A 188 16.55 23.26 -0.34
CA ASP A 188 15.79 24.52 -0.29
C ASP A 188 15.97 25.28 -1.60
N VAL A 189 15.00 25.17 -2.53
CA VAL A 189 15.05 25.80 -3.85
C VAL A 189 13.81 26.67 -4.08
N ARG A 190 14.03 27.98 -4.18
CA ARG A 190 13.02 28.94 -4.64
C ARG A 190 12.97 28.98 -6.17
N ALA A 191 11.89 28.49 -6.78
CA ALA A 191 11.48 28.88 -8.14
C ALA A 191 10.01 28.49 -8.38
N VAL A 192 9.10 29.47 -8.46
CA VAL A 192 7.69 29.26 -8.88
C VAL A 192 7.28 30.38 -9.84
N GLU A 193 7.94 30.42 -11.01
CA GLU A 193 7.56 31.29 -12.13
C GLU A 193 8.30 30.85 -13.42
N ASP A 194 7.96 29.67 -13.97
CA ASP A 194 8.00 29.37 -15.42
C ASP A 194 7.58 27.91 -15.75
N THR A 195 6.31 27.69 -16.07
CA THR A 195 5.81 26.39 -16.61
C THR A 195 4.76 26.54 -17.72
N PHE A 196 4.68 27.69 -18.38
CA PHE A 196 3.72 27.93 -19.47
C PHE A 196 4.24 27.49 -20.85
N ASN A 197 4.56 26.20 -21.04
CA ASN A 197 4.50 25.49 -22.35
C ASN A 197 5.02 24.04 -22.31
N ARG A 198 4.12 23.03 -22.35
CA ARG A 198 4.23 21.82 -23.20
C ARG A 198 2.89 21.01 -23.22
N PRO A 199 2.70 20.00 -24.09
CA PRO A 199 1.42 19.90 -24.80
C PRO A 199 0.43 18.84 -24.27
N ARG A 200 -0.66 19.33 -23.67
CA ARG A 200 -2.07 19.10 -24.05
C ARG A 200 -2.65 17.70 -24.34
N SER A 201 -1.90 16.60 -24.25
CA SER A 201 -2.41 15.24 -24.54
C SER A 201 -2.94 14.49 -23.32
N SER A 202 -2.52 14.87 -22.10
CA SER A 202 -2.97 14.23 -20.84
C SER A 202 -4.25 14.86 -20.27
N ASN A 203 -4.76 15.92 -20.89
CA ASN A 203 -5.87 16.73 -20.39
C ASN A 203 -7.28 16.17 -20.67
N SER A 204 -7.44 14.92 -21.13
CA SER A 204 -8.76 14.28 -21.19
C SER A 204 -9.13 13.74 -19.81
N ASN A 205 -8.40 12.74 -19.32
CA ASN A 205 -8.64 12.09 -18.02
C ASN A 205 -8.76 13.09 -16.87
N TYR A 206 -7.79 13.99 -16.68
CA TYR A 206 -7.86 15.00 -15.61
C TYR A 206 -9.03 15.96 -15.75
N ARG A 207 -9.50 16.26 -16.98
CA ARG A 207 -10.68 17.10 -17.21
C ARG A 207 -11.98 16.34 -16.97
N GLU A 208 -12.00 15.04 -17.25
CA GLU A 208 -13.12 14.15 -16.95
C GLU A 208 -13.22 13.93 -15.43
N GLU A 209 -12.10 13.71 -14.75
CA GLU A 209 -11.99 13.65 -13.27
C GLU A 209 -12.41 14.97 -12.62
N ASP A 210 -11.89 16.13 -13.07
CA ASP A 210 -12.35 17.46 -12.63
C ASP A 210 -13.85 17.64 -12.88
N SER A 211 -14.37 17.20 -14.03
CA SER A 211 -15.80 17.31 -14.34
C SER A 211 -16.65 16.40 -13.45
N HIS A 212 -16.18 15.21 -13.09
CA HIS A 212 -16.85 14.30 -12.16
C HIS A 212 -16.79 14.82 -10.71
N LEU A 213 -15.68 15.44 -10.30
CA LEU A 213 -15.54 16.10 -9.01
C LEU A 213 -16.46 17.33 -8.91
N VAL A 214 -16.50 18.18 -9.95
CA VAL A 214 -17.41 19.32 -10.03
C VAL A 214 -18.88 18.88 -10.02
N GLU A 215 -19.25 17.83 -10.76
CA GLU A 215 -20.63 17.34 -10.76
C GLU A 215 -21.00 16.67 -9.43
N ARG A 216 -20.06 15.98 -8.77
CA ARG A 216 -20.29 15.42 -7.43
C ARG A 216 -20.37 16.51 -6.35
N LEU A 217 -19.64 17.61 -6.49
CA LEU A 217 -19.81 18.80 -5.65
C LEU A 217 -21.18 19.44 -5.88
N ARG A 218 -21.63 19.61 -7.13
CA ARG A 218 -23.01 20.08 -7.42
C ARG A 218 -24.08 19.17 -6.83
N ALA A 219 -23.92 17.86 -6.93
CA ALA A 219 -24.82 16.90 -6.29
C ALA A 219 -24.86 17.09 -4.77
N LEU A 220 -23.71 17.20 -4.10
CA LEU A 220 -23.64 17.49 -2.67
C LEU A 220 -24.28 18.85 -2.30
N GLU A 221 -24.09 19.89 -3.12
CA GLU A 221 -24.76 21.18 -2.89
C GLU A 221 -26.29 21.09 -3.07
N VAL A 222 -26.78 20.27 -4.00
CA VAL A 222 -28.22 20.04 -4.20
C VAL A 222 -28.79 19.24 -3.03
N GLU A 223 -28.10 18.19 -2.57
CA GLU A 223 -28.47 17.46 -1.35
C GLU A 223 -28.46 18.38 -0.12
N HIS A 224 -27.45 19.25 0.02
CA HIS A 224 -27.40 20.22 1.12
C HIS A 224 -28.55 21.24 1.04
N ARG A 225 -28.91 21.74 -0.16
CA ARG A 225 -30.07 22.62 -0.36
C ARG A 225 -31.39 21.91 -0.04
N ASN A 226 -31.50 20.61 -0.36
CA ASN A 226 -32.68 19.78 -0.07
C ASN A 226 -32.80 19.50 1.44
N LEU A 227 -31.74 19.06 2.10
CA LEU A 227 -31.72 18.89 3.56
C LEU A 227 -32.00 20.21 4.29
N GLN A 228 -31.53 21.35 3.76
CA GLN A 228 -31.84 22.67 4.31
C GLN A 228 -33.29 23.11 4.02
N SER A 229 -33.96 22.63 2.96
CA SER A 229 -35.38 22.90 2.74
C SER A 229 -36.26 21.98 3.61
N GLU A 230 -35.90 20.71 3.74
CA GLU A 230 -36.50 19.74 4.66
C GLU A 230 -36.41 20.22 6.12
N MET A 231 -35.23 20.68 6.56
CA MET A 231 -35.05 21.24 7.90
C MET A 231 -35.95 22.48 8.16
N ARG A 232 -36.17 23.33 7.14
CA ARG A 232 -37.14 24.45 7.25
C ARG A 232 -38.57 23.95 7.34
N MET A 233 -38.96 22.97 6.53
CA MET A 233 -40.29 22.35 6.58
C MET A 233 -40.55 21.68 7.94
N LEU A 234 -39.56 20.97 8.49
CA LEU A 234 -39.63 20.32 9.80
C LEU A 234 -39.69 21.36 10.94
N GLN A 235 -38.97 22.49 10.80
CA GLN A 235 -39.06 23.61 11.74
C GLN A 235 -40.43 24.31 11.67
N GLN A 236 -41.03 24.42 10.49
CA GLN A 236 -42.38 24.97 10.31
C GLN A 236 -43.44 24.03 10.88
N THR A 237 -43.38 22.72 10.61
CA THR A 237 -44.34 21.77 11.22
C THR A 237 -44.17 21.66 12.73
N HIS A 238 -42.95 21.85 13.27
CA HIS A 238 -42.74 22.00 14.71
C HIS A 238 -43.39 23.29 15.26
N GLN A 239 -43.31 24.42 14.56
CA GLN A 239 -44.03 25.65 14.94
C GLN A 239 -45.55 25.48 14.88
N ASP A 240 -46.09 24.88 13.82
CA ASP A 240 -47.52 24.61 13.67
C ASP A 240 -48.04 23.62 14.73
N THR A 241 -47.26 22.60 15.10
CA THR A 241 -47.65 21.66 16.17
C THR A 241 -47.58 22.31 17.54
N ASN A 242 -46.54 23.10 17.85
CA ASN A 242 -46.48 23.88 19.09
C ASN A 242 -47.64 24.89 19.19
N HIS A 243 -48.02 25.55 18.09
CA HIS A 243 -49.15 26.48 18.08
C HIS A 243 -50.49 25.77 18.31
N LYS A 244 -50.71 24.61 17.67
CA LYS A 244 -51.88 23.76 17.93
C LYS A 244 -51.93 23.28 19.38
N LEU A 245 -50.79 22.86 19.94
CA LEU A 245 -50.68 22.41 21.33
C LEU A 245 -51.06 23.55 22.29
N PHE A 246 -50.50 24.74 22.10
CA PHE A 246 -50.85 25.95 22.87
C PHE A 246 -52.34 26.32 22.77
N MET A 247 -52.97 26.21 21.59
CA MET A 247 -54.42 26.39 21.45
C MET A 247 -55.20 25.32 22.24
N THR A 248 -54.81 24.04 22.17
CA THR A 248 -55.48 22.99 22.95
C THR A 248 -55.27 23.11 24.46
N GLU A 249 -54.15 23.68 24.94
CA GLU A 249 -53.95 24.03 26.35
C GLU A 249 -54.87 25.18 26.78
N GLN A 250 -55.09 26.17 25.90
CA GLN A 250 -56.02 27.27 26.14
C GLN A 250 -57.48 26.79 26.19
N ASP A 251 -57.89 25.92 25.26
CA ASP A 251 -59.23 25.32 25.25
C ASP A 251 -59.46 24.39 26.46
N LEU A 252 -58.47 23.57 26.81
CA LEU A 252 -58.52 22.71 28.00
C LEU A 252 -58.66 23.56 29.28
N LYS A 253 -57.93 24.67 29.37
CA LYS A 253 -58.04 25.60 30.49
C LYS A 253 -59.43 26.27 30.56
N ALA A 254 -59.99 26.69 29.43
CA ALA A 254 -61.35 27.23 29.38
C ALA A 254 -62.39 26.20 29.84
N SER A 255 -62.24 24.94 29.44
CA SER A 255 -63.10 23.84 29.92
C SER A 255 -62.94 23.55 31.41
N GLN A 256 -61.73 23.67 31.98
CA GLN A 256 -61.50 23.58 33.42
C GLN A 256 -62.17 24.72 34.19
N GLU A 257 -62.10 25.96 33.68
CA GLU A 257 -62.78 27.12 34.26
C GLU A 257 -64.32 26.97 34.17
N GLU A 258 -64.86 26.39 33.08
CA GLU A 258 -66.29 26.08 32.96
C GLU A 258 -66.74 24.99 33.96
N LEU A 259 -65.98 23.90 34.10
CA LEU A 259 -66.25 22.85 35.09
C LEU A 259 -66.22 23.39 36.52
N GLN A 260 -65.28 24.27 36.85
CA GLN A 260 -65.21 24.93 38.16
C GLN A 260 -66.44 25.80 38.43
N ASN A 261 -66.92 26.54 37.42
CA ASN A 261 -68.15 27.33 37.52
C ASN A 261 -69.39 26.45 37.74
N LEU A 262 -69.48 25.31 37.04
CA LEU A 262 -70.57 24.34 37.21
C LEU A 262 -70.55 23.66 38.59
N GLU A 263 -69.38 23.43 39.18
CA GLU A 263 -69.25 22.91 40.55
C GLU A 263 -69.67 23.93 41.62
N LEU A 264 -69.33 25.20 41.41
CA LEU A 264 -69.83 26.32 42.22
C LEU A 264 -71.36 26.47 42.10
N GLU A 265 -71.92 26.33 40.89
CA GLU A 265 -73.38 26.39 40.69
C GLU A 265 -74.11 25.21 41.34
N ARG A 266 -73.57 23.98 41.22
CA ARG A 266 -74.08 22.81 41.95
C ARG A 266 -74.07 23.04 43.46
N SER A 267 -72.98 23.60 43.99
CA SER A 267 -72.85 23.95 45.41
C SER A 267 -73.87 25.00 45.86
N SER A 268 -74.19 25.97 45.00
CA SER A 268 -75.23 26.98 45.23
C SER A 268 -76.64 26.38 45.21
N ASN A 269 -76.94 25.55 44.20
CA ASN A 269 -78.24 24.88 44.05
C ASN A 269 -78.52 23.86 45.16
N HIS A 270 -77.48 23.18 45.69
CA HIS A 270 -77.62 22.31 46.87
C HIS A 270 -78.09 23.09 48.10
N ARG A 271 -77.44 24.23 48.41
CA ARG A 271 -77.83 25.17 49.47
C ARG A 271 -79.16 25.90 49.22
N ARG A 272 -79.79 25.72 48.04
CA ARG A 272 -81.17 26.14 47.77
C ARG A 272 -82.15 25.04 48.18
N ARG A 273 -81.93 23.80 47.73
CA ARG A 273 -82.78 22.65 48.08
C ARG A 273 -82.88 22.40 49.59
N GLU A 274 -81.81 22.64 50.36
CA GLU A 274 -81.83 22.51 51.82
C GLU A 274 -82.74 23.52 52.55
N ARG A 275 -83.32 24.52 51.88
CA ARG A 275 -84.21 25.52 52.49
C ARG A 275 -85.71 25.33 52.24
N ASP A 276 -86.07 24.46 51.30
CA ASP A 276 -87.45 24.31 50.82
C ASP A 276 -88.05 22.94 51.26
N SER A 277 -87.92 22.56 52.54
CA SER A 277 -88.41 21.25 53.06
C SER A 277 -88.73 21.25 54.57
N GLU A 278 -89.98 21.56 54.94
CA GLU A 278 -90.58 21.25 56.25
C GLU A 278 -91.82 20.35 56.08
N PRO A 279 -92.16 19.46 57.05
CA PRO A 279 -93.32 18.55 56.97
C PRO A 279 -94.48 18.87 57.95
N GLY A 280 -95.71 18.61 57.51
CA GLY A 280 -96.92 18.35 58.33
C GLY A 280 -97.72 17.20 57.68
N SER A 281 -98.37 16.25 58.38
CA SER A 281 -99.48 16.37 59.37
C SER A 281 -100.84 16.59 58.65
N ASP A 282 -101.98 15.95 58.96
CA ASP A 282 -102.40 15.05 60.08
C ASP A 282 -103.54 14.06 59.65
N ASP A 283 -103.79 13.02 60.48
CA ASP A 283 -105.07 12.32 60.81
C ASP A 283 -106.02 11.76 59.69
N ASP A 284 -107.13 11.02 59.93
CA ASP A 284 -107.92 10.61 61.12
C ASP A 284 -108.53 9.19 60.91
N GLY A 285 -109.10 8.57 61.94
CA GLY A 285 -110.04 7.45 61.78
C GLY A 285 -110.88 7.06 63.02
N SER A 286 -112.11 6.58 62.75
CA SER A 286 -113.11 5.92 63.63
C SER A 286 -114.30 6.77 64.12
N ASN A 287 -115.54 6.24 64.01
CA ASN A 287 -116.27 5.62 65.15
C ASN A 287 -117.81 5.40 64.91
N SER A 288 -118.44 4.54 65.73
CA SER A 288 -119.85 4.50 66.20
C SER A 288 -120.98 3.76 65.44
N ASP A 289 -121.15 2.48 65.81
CA ASP A 289 -122.36 1.74 66.26
C ASP A 289 -123.84 2.09 65.86
N HIS A 290 -124.53 1.04 65.35
CA HIS A 290 -125.89 0.51 65.70
C HIS A 290 -127.18 1.39 65.62
N PRO A 291 -128.42 0.82 65.54
CA PRO A 291 -128.86 -0.55 65.17
C PRO A 291 -130.06 -0.63 64.15
N HIS A 292 -130.50 -1.87 63.89
CA HIS A 292 -131.84 -2.31 63.43
C HIS A 292 -132.26 -2.31 61.93
N ARG A 293 -132.17 -3.52 61.36
CA ARG A 293 -133.32 -4.30 60.84
C ARG A 293 -134.14 -3.78 59.63
N SER A 294 -133.60 -2.87 58.83
CA SER A 294 -133.88 -2.82 57.38
C SER A 294 -132.65 -3.26 56.56
N SER A 295 -131.82 -4.12 57.16
CA SER A 295 -130.41 -4.28 56.78
C SER A 295 -130.23 -4.91 55.40
N HIS A 296 -130.97 -5.97 55.06
CA HIS A 296 -130.53 -6.92 54.03
C HIS A 296 -130.24 -6.27 52.67
N ASN A 297 -131.19 -5.54 52.06
CA ASN A 297 -130.94 -4.88 50.77
C ASN A 297 -129.87 -3.78 50.85
N ARG A 298 -129.85 -2.94 51.90
CA ARG A 298 -128.82 -1.87 52.00
C ARG A 298 -127.44 -2.44 52.27
N GLN A 299 -127.36 -3.51 53.06
CA GLN A 299 -126.13 -4.23 53.35
C GLN A 299 -125.67 -5.07 52.16
N GLU A 300 -126.57 -5.61 51.34
CA GLU A 300 -126.21 -6.15 50.02
C GLU A 300 -125.67 -5.06 49.10
N TYR A 301 -126.27 -3.86 49.05
CA TYR A 301 -125.72 -2.75 48.25
C TYR A 301 -124.36 -2.26 48.77
N LEU A 302 -124.14 -2.23 50.10
CA LEU A 302 -122.85 -1.87 50.69
C LEU A 302 -121.81 -2.97 50.49
N LEU A 303 -122.10 -4.23 50.82
CA LEU A 303 -121.22 -5.38 50.53
C LEU A 303 -120.93 -5.51 49.04
N ARG A 304 -121.88 -5.19 48.15
CA ARG A 304 -121.67 -5.15 46.70
C ARG A 304 -120.78 -3.98 46.31
N GLY A 305 -120.86 -2.83 46.98
CA GLY A 305 -119.97 -1.68 46.80
C GLY A 305 -118.56 -1.95 47.32
N GLU A 306 -118.42 -2.56 48.50
CA GLU A 306 -117.17 -3.04 49.09
C GLU A 306 -116.54 -4.15 48.23
N LEU A 307 -117.35 -5.01 47.62
CA LEU A 307 -116.90 -6.01 46.64
C LEU A 307 -116.53 -5.38 45.29
N GLU A 308 -117.23 -4.33 44.84
CA GLU A 308 -116.84 -3.56 43.65
C GLU A 308 -115.52 -2.80 43.90
N GLN A 309 -115.34 -2.22 45.10
CA GLN A 309 -114.11 -1.58 45.55
C GLN A 309 -112.97 -2.60 45.69
N SER A 310 -113.19 -3.73 46.37
CA SER A 310 -112.19 -4.78 46.51
C SER A 310 -111.78 -5.38 45.16
N LYS A 311 -112.72 -5.52 44.20
CA LYS A 311 -112.39 -5.83 42.80
C LYS A 311 -111.58 -4.72 42.14
N ALA A 312 -111.95 -3.45 42.31
CA ALA A 312 -111.21 -2.32 41.75
C ALA A 312 -109.78 -2.24 42.31
N GLU A 313 -109.61 -2.49 43.61
CA GLU A 313 -108.33 -2.60 44.29
C GLU A 313 -107.54 -3.82 43.81
N LEU A 314 -108.17 -4.99 43.62
CA LEU A 314 -107.53 -6.15 43.00
C LEU A 314 -107.11 -5.90 41.55
N THR A 315 -107.90 -5.18 40.74
CA THR A 315 -107.48 -4.79 39.38
C THR A 315 -106.38 -3.73 39.38
N ASN A 316 -106.38 -2.81 40.35
CA ASN A 316 -105.33 -1.80 40.53
C ASN A 316 -104.02 -2.45 41.01
N LEU A 317 -104.11 -3.44 41.91
CA LEU A 317 -102.97 -4.25 42.34
C LEU A 317 -102.48 -5.18 41.21
N GLY A 318 -103.38 -5.71 40.39
CA GLY A 318 -103.04 -6.42 39.15
C GLY A 318 -102.23 -5.52 38.21
N VAL A 319 -102.78 -4.37 37.81
CA VAL A 319 -102.06 -3.40 36.94
C VAL A 319 -100.73 -2.92 37.56
N LYS A 320 -100.64 -2.78 38.89
CA LYS A 320 -99.38 -2.47 39.57
C LYS A 320 -98.39 -3.63 39.56
N LEU A 321 -98.86 -4.87 39.65
CA LEU A 321 -98.03 -6.07 39.50
C LEU A 321 -97.55 -6.20 38.05
N ASP A 322 -98.44 -6.06 37.06
CA ASP A 322 -98.11 -6.08 35.63
C ASP A 322 -97.02 -5.05 35.31
N LEU A 323 -97.15 -3.81 35.81
CA LEU A 323 -96.14 -2.75 35.67
C LEU A 323 -94.84 -3.04 36.44
N ALA A 324 -94.90 -3.67 37.61
CA ALA A 324 -93.73 -4.06 38.37
C ALA A 324 -92.97 -5.22 37.69
N GLU A 325 -93.68 -6.20 37.15
CA GLU A 325 -93.12 -7.29 36.35
C GLU A 325 -92.52 -6.74 35.04
N GLU A 326 -93.22 -5.85 34.32
CA GLU A 326 -92.71 -5.24 33.09
C GLU A 326 -91.49 -4.31 33.36
N THR A 327 -91.37 -3.69 34.54
CA THR A 327 -90.13 -2.98 34.92
C THR A 327 -89.02 -3.93 35.36
N ASN A 328 -89.35 -5.04 36.03
CA ASN A 328 -88.38 -6.08 36.38
C ASN A 328 -87.83 -6.78 35.13
N GLU A 329 -88.66 -7.09 34.13
CA GLU A 329 -88.19 -7.62 32.84
C GLU A 329 -87.25 -6.64 32.12
N ARG A 330 -87.56 -5.33 32.13
CA ARG A 330 -86.66 -4.31 31.57
C ARG A 330 -85.31 -4.30 32.30
N ASN A 331 -85.32 -4.41 33.62
CA ASN A 331 -84.11 -4.47 34.43
C ASN A 331 -83.31 -5.76 34.21
N VAL A 332 -83.98 -6.90 34.00
CA VAL A 332 -83.33 -8.17 33.61
C VAL A 332 -82.67 -8.02 32.24
N ARG A 333 -83.38 -7.49 31.24
CA ARG A 333 -82.83 -7.23 29.89
C ARG A 333 -81.60 -6.31 29.94
N THR A 334 -81.65 -5.22 30.70
CA THR A 334 -80.47 -4.33 30.84
C THR A 334 -79.33 -4.97 31.63
N MET A 335 -79.60 -5.82 32.62
CA MET A 335 -78.55 -6.61 33.29
C MET A 335 -77.93 -7.66 32.37
N GLU A 336 -78.71 -8.30 31.48
CA GLU A 336 -78.20 -9.22 30.46
C GLU A 336 -77.34 -8.50 29.42
N ASP A 337 -77.77 -7.32 28.94
CA ASP A 337 -76.99 -6.53 27.99
C ASP A 337 -75.71 -5.95 28.62
N MET A 338 -75.74 -5.58 29.91
CA MET A 338 -74.54 -5.18 30.64
C MET A 338 -73.60 -6.35 30.96
N ARG A 339 -74.13 -7.59 31.10
CA ARG A 339 -73.30 -8.81 31.18
C ARG A 339 -72.60 -9.08 29.84
N LYS A 340 -73.34 -9.11 28.73
CA LYS A 340 -72.76 -9.27 27.38
C LYS A 340 -71.63 -8.26 27.13
N ARG A 341 -71.81 -7.00 27.53
CA ARG A 341 -70.77 -5.96 27.44
C ARG A 341 -69.55 -6.21 28.34
N LEU A 342 -69.72 -6.82 29.51
CA LEU A 342 -68.60 -7.22 30.37
C LEU A 342 -67.86 -8.42 29.78
N ASP A 343 -68.57 -9.36 29.18
CA ASP A 343 -67.99 -10.50 28.47
C ASP A 343 -67.22 -10.03 27.21
N GLU A 344 -67.82 -9.16 26.39
CA GLU A 344 -67.19 -8.47 25.24
C GLU A 344 -65.94 -7.67 25.65
N LEU A 345 -65.97 -6.98 26.79
CA LEU A 345 -64.79 -6.29 27.33
C LEU A 345 -63.71 -7.27 27.82
N GLY A 346 -64.11 -8.42 28.37
CA GLY A 346 -63.20 -9.50 28.77
C GLY A 346 -62.45 -10.10 27.57
N ASP A 347 -63.15 -10.39 26.47
CA ASP A 347 -62.55 -10.83 25.20
C ASP A 347 -61.55 -9.77 24.68
N VAL A 348 -61.91 -8.48 24.73
CA VAL A 348 -61.03 -7.38 24.35
C VAL A 348 -59.82 -7.24 25.28
N GLU A 349 -59.96 -7.49 26.59
CA GLU A 349 -58.83 -7.52 27.53
C GLU A 349 -57.89 -8.72 27.27
N GLU A 350 -58.42 -9.91 26.93
CA GLU A 350 -57.60 -11.07 26.55
C GLU A 350 -56.85 -10.83 25.22
N ILE A 351 -57.51 -10.26 24.21
CA ILE A 351 -56.85 -9.85 22.95
C ILE A 351 -55.77 -8.80 23.24
N ASN A 352 -56.03 -7.81 24.09
CA ASN A 352 -55.03 -6.82 24.50
C ASN A 352 -53.85 -7.45 25.28
N ARG A 353 -54.07 -8.53 26.05
CA ARG A 353 -53.00 -9.30 26.68
C ARG A 353 -52.15 -10.01 25.64
N GLY A 354 -52.76 -10.78 24.74
CA GLY A 354 -52.03 -11.49 23.68
C GLY A 354 -51.21 -10.56 22.77
N LEU A 355 -51.74 -9.38 22.44
CA LEU A 355 -51.01 -8.35 21.68
C LEU A 355 -49.83 -7.75 22.46
N ARG A 356 -49.90 -7.67 23.80
CA ARG A 356 -48.76 -7.25 24.65
C ARG A 356 -47.70 -8.33 24.73
N ASP A 357 -48.10 -9.58 24.92
CA ASP A 357 -47.19 -10.73 24.99
C ASP A 357 -46.40 -10.87 23.67
N GLN A 358 -47.08 -10.72 22.51
CA GLN A 358 -46.42 -10.66 21.19
C GLN A 358 -45.47 -9.46 21.05
N LEU A 359 -45.85 -8.29 21.56
CA LEU A 359 -45.03 -7.08 21.48
C LEU A 359 -43.77 -7.19 22.35
N ASP A 360 -43.86 -7.86 23.51
CA ASP A 360 -42.70 -8.18 24.35
C ASP A 360 -41.83 -9.33 23.79
N GLU A 361 -42.41 -10.31 23.09
CA GLU A 361 -41.65 -11.28 22.30
C GLU A 361 -40.84 -10.59 21.18
N VAL A 362 -41.46 -9.70 20.41
CA VAL A 362 -40.79 -8.90 19.37
C VAL A 362 -39.71 -7.98 19.97
N ARG A 363 -39.91 -7.42 21.17
CA ARG A 363 -38.84 -6.70 21.91
C ARG A 363 -37.68 -7.63 22.27
N HIS A 364 -37.96 -8.86 22.73
CA HIS A 364 -36.94 -9.86 23.01
C HIS A 364 -36.23 -10.36 21.74
N GLU A 365 -36.86 -10.31 20.56
CA GLU A 365 -36.21 -10.55 19.27
C GLU A 365 -35.34 -9.36 18.82
N MET A 366 -35.84 -8.14 18.93
CA MET A 366 -35.07 -6.92 18.64
C MET A 366 -33.80 -6.83 19.50
N GLU A 367 -33.90 -7.13 20.80
CA GLU A 367 -32.75 -7.14 21.71
C GLU A 367 -31.80 -8.33 21.46
N ARG A 368 -32.29 -9.48 20.97
CA ARG A 368 -31.43 -10.57 20.45
C ARG A 368 -30.70 -10.14 19.17
N ALA A 369 -31.39 -9.53 18.22
CA ALA A 369 -30.82 -9.01 16.98
C ALA A 369 -29.76 -7.95 17.25
N ARG A 370 -30.04 -6.97 18.12
CA ARG A 370 -29.10 -5.94 18.56
C ARG A 370 -27.84 -6.52 19.21
N LYS A 371 -27.96 -7.61 19.98
CA LYS A 371 -26.80 -8.32 20.55
C LYS A 371 -25.97 -9.02 19.48
N LEU A 372 -26.60 -9.62 18.47
CA LEU A 372 -25.91 -10.22 17.32
C LEU A 372 -25.23 -9.14 16.45
N GLU A 373 -25.89 -8.01 16.21
CA GLU A 373 -25.34 -6.85 15.50
C GLU A 373 -24.09 -6.30 16.20
N ASN A 374 -24.14 -6.09 17.53
CA ASN A 374 -22.98 -5.72 18.35
C ASN A 374 -21.83 -6.74 18.29
N VAL A 375 -22.10 -8.00 17.96
CA VAL A 375 -21.08 -9.04 17.77
C VAL A 375 -20.54 -8.99 16.33
N ILE A 376 -21.39 -8.82 15.32
CA ILE A 376 -21.01 -8.64 13.93
C ILE A 376 -20.14 -7.39 13.75
N GLU A 377 -20.47 -6.27 14.41
CA GLU A 377 -19.67 -5.05 14.38
C GLU A 377 -18.28 -5.26 15.00
N LYS A 378 -18.18 -6.01 16.11
CA LYS A 378 -16.89 -6.42 16.70
C LYS A 378 -16.09 -7.34 15.78
N TYR A 379 -16.74 -8.17 14.96
CA TYR A 379 -16.06 -8.99 13.94
C TYR A 379 -15.64 -8.18 12.71
N LYS A 380 -16.47 -7.23 12.23
CA LYS A 380 -16.10 -6.26 11.19
C LYS A 380 -14.87 -5.47 11.62
N LYS A 381 -14.92 -4.82 12.78
CA LYS A 381 -13.78 -4.05 13.31
C LYS A 381 -12.50 -4.88 13.41
N LYS A 382 -12.57 -6.14 13.83
CA LYS A 382 -11.41 -7.06 13.82
C LYS A 382 -10.93 -7.43 12.42
N LEU A 383 -11.81 -7.54 11.44
CA LEU A 383 -11.45 -7.77 10.04
C LEU A 383 -10.77 -6.53 9.44
N ASP A 384 -11.26 -5.34 9.77
CA ASP A 384 -10.69 -4.04 9.37
C ASP A 384 -9.31 -3.83 10.02
N GLU A 385 -9.20 -4.01 11.35
CA GLU A 385 -7.92 -4.03 12.09
C GLU A 385 -6.94 -5.05 11.49
N SER A 386 -7.42 -6.23 11.07
CA SER A 386 -6.62 -7.25 10.40
C SER A 386 -6.22 -6.86 8.97
N ALA A 387 -7.04 -6.07 8.26
CA ALA A 387 -6.72 -5.53 6.94
C ALA A 387 -5.69 -4.39 7.03
N ASP A 388 -5.80 -3.53 8.04
CA ASP A 388 -4.82 -2.48 8.31
C ASP A 388 -3.49 -3.05 8.81
N LEU A 389 -3.49 -4.12 9.60
CA LEU A 389 -2.27 -4.87 9.92
C LEU A 389 -1.64 -5.50 8.67
N ARG A 390 -2.43 -6.00 7.70
CA ARG A 390 -1.89 -6.46 6.40
C ARG A 390 -1.34 -5.32 5.55
N ARG A 391 -1.97 -4.14 5.55
CA ARG A 391 -1.45 -2.93 4.89
C ARG A 391 -0.13 -2.49 5.51
N GLN A 392 -0.07 -2.39 6.84
CA GLN A 392 1.15 -2.06 7.58
C GLN A 392 2.27 -3.08 7.36
N MET A 393 1.95 -4.38 7.33
CA MET A 393 2.90 -5.43 6.97
C MET A 393 3.45 -5.20 5.55
N LYS A 394 2.59 -4.99 4.55
CA LYS A 394 3.04 -4.70 3.18
C LYS A 394 3.92 -3.45 3.13
N THR A 395 3.56 -2.36 3.80
CA THR A 395 4.38 -1.14 3.83
C THR A 395 5.72 -1.35 4.54
N LEU A 396 5.79 -2.21 5.56
CA LEU A 396 7.06 -2.58 6.20
C LEU A 396 7.90 -3.53 5.33
N GLU A 397 7.28 -4.43 4.57
CA GLU A 397 7.96 -5.27 3.58
C GLU A 397 8.51 -4.42 2.43
N GLU A 398 7.70 -3.49 1.92
CA GLU A 398 8.04 -2.50 0.89
C GLU A 398 9.20 -1.61 1.36
N GLN A 399 9.13 -1.05 2.58
CA GLN A 399 10.25 -0.32 3.22
C GLN A 399 11.51 -1.18 3.42
N ASN A 400 11.37 -2.49 3.61
CA ASN A 400 12.50 -3.39 3.81
C ASN A 400 13.16 -3.79 2.47
N SER A 401 12.41 -3.96 1.37
CA SER A 401 12.99 -4.00 0.02
C SER A 401 13.67 -2.67 -0.32
N ASP A 402 13.01 -1.53 -0.03
CA ASP A 402 13.55 -0.19 -0.21
C ASP A 402 14.90 0.02 0.53
N LEU A 403 15.08 -0.63 1.68
CA LEU A 403 16.32 -0.58 2.46
C LEU A 403 17.37 -1.57 1.92
N LEU A 404 16.96 -2.73 1.41
CA LEU A 404 17.86 -3.68 0.74
C LEU A 404 18.38 -3.11 -0.59
N ASP A 405 17.53 -2.48 -1.39
CA ASP A 405 17.89 -1.85 -2.67
C ASP A 405 18.83 -0.64 -2.46
N ARG A 406 18.65 0.10 -1.36
CA ARG A 406 19.63 1.12 -0.94
C ARG A 406 20.92 0.51 -0.40
N HIS A 407 20.87 -0.66 0.24
CA HIS A 407 22.06 -1.36 0.73
C HIS A 407 22.90 -1.87 -0.44
N THR A 408 22.29 -2.54 -1.42
CA THR A 408 22.98 -3.03 -2.62
C THR A 408 23.52 -1.87 -3.46
N ALA A 409 22.78 -0.76 -3.61
CA ALA A 409 23.30 0.43 -4.29
C ALA A 409 24.53 1.04 -3.56
N LEU A 410 24.53 1.06 -2.21
CA LEU A 410 25.67 1.51 -1.42
C LEU A 410 26.84 0.51 -1.44
N GLU A 411 26.57 -0.80 -1.53
CA GLU A 411 27.60 -1.82 -1.75
C GLU A 411 28.23 -1.68 -3.13
N ASP A 412 27.45 -1.44 -4.17
CA ASP A 412 27.92 -1.14 -5.53
C ASP A 412 28.77 0.14 -5.58
N GLU A 413 28.37 1.21 -4.88
CA GLU A 413 29.18 2.43 -4.74
C GLU A 413 30.47 2.15 -3.95
N TYR A 414 30.40 1.37 -2.87
CA TYR A 414 31.57 0.94 -2.13
C TYR A 414 32.52 0.08 -2.99
N HIS A 415 32.01 -0.84 -3.82
CA HIS A 415 32.79 -1.62 -4.76
C HIS A 415 33.47 -0.74 -5.82
N LYS A 416 32.78 0.28 -6.36
CA LYS A 416 33.38 1.28 -7.26
C LYS A 416 34.51 2.06 -6.55
N VAL A 417 34.30 2.52 -5.31
CA VAL A 417 35.33 3.21 -4.50
C VAL A 417 36.52 2.29 -4.17
N VAL A 418 36.28 1.00 -3.91
CA VAL A 418 37.32 0.00 -3.70
C VAL A 418 38.11 -0.26 -4.99
N ALA A 419 37.48 -0.24 -6.17
CA ALA A 419 38.18 -0.35 -7.45
C ALA A 419 39.13 0.83 -7.73
N PHE A 420 38.83 2.04 -7.20
CA PHE A 420 39.76 3.18 -7.25
C PHE A 420 40.88 3.12 -6.19
N LYS A 421 40.79 2.23 -5.20
CA LYS A 421 41.78 2.14 -4.10
C LYS A 421 43.18 1.70 -4.56
N PRO A 422 43.37 0.71 -5.45
CA PRO A 422 44.68 0.42 -6.06
C PRO A 422 45.26 1.62 -6.80
N LEU A 423 44.44 2.37 -7.54
CA LEU A 423 44.89 3.56 -8.28
C LEU A 423 45.31 4.69 -7.34
N MET A 424 44.57 4.93 -6.25
CA MET A 424 45.00 5.86 -5.19
C MET A 424 46.31 5.44 -4.53
N GLU A 425 46.54 4.14 -4.31
CA GLU A 425 47.79 3.65 -3.73
C GLU A 425 48.96 3.69 -4.73
N GLN A 426 48.71 3.51 -6.03
CA GLN A 426 49.68 3.77 -7.11
C GLN A 426 50.06 5.26 -7.17
N TYR A 427 49.08 6.18 -7.07
CA TYR A 427 49.38 7.61 -7.03
C TYR A 427 50.16 8.02 -5.78
N LYS A 428 49.81 7.51 -4.58
CA LYS A 428 50.63 7.69 -3.37
C LYS A 428 52.04 7.15 -3.54
N SER A 429 52.18 5.95 -4.11
CA SER A 429 53.49 5.35 -4.38
C SER A 429 54.32 6.23 -5.31
N LYS A 430 53.73 6.73 -6.42
CA LYS A 430 54.44 7.64 -7.33
C LYS A 430 54.76 8.99 -6.69
N ILE A 431 53.90 9.54 -5.84
CA ILE A 431 54.20 10.73 -5.03
C ILE A 431 55.41 10.43 -4.12
N ALA A 432 55.40 9.33 -3.37
CA ALA A 432 56.50 8.95 -2.48
C ALA A 432 57.83 8.71 -3.22
N THR A 433 57.81 8.14 -4.43
CA THR A 433 59.05 8.05 -5.24
C THR A 433 59.49 9.42 -5.75
N LEU A 434 58.57 10.29 -6.19
CA LEU A 434 58.90 11.66 -6.62
C LEU A 434 59.43 12.53 -5.48
N GLU A 435 58.90 12.38 -4.26
CA GLU A 435 59.40 13.02 -3.04
C GLU A 435 60.79 12.47 -2.67
N SER A 436 61.02 11.17 -2.85
CA SER A 436 62.34 10.53 -2.68
C SER A 436 63.35 11.05 -3.71
N GLU A 437 62.98 11.10 -5.00
CA GLU A 437 63.76 11.65 -6.12
C GLU A 437 64.07 13.15 -5.90
N LEU A 438 63.09 13.95 -5.44
CA LEU A 438 63.30 15.34 -5.05
C LEU A 438 64.27 15.45 -3.86
N SER A 439 64.18 14.54 -2.89
CA SER A 439 65.10 14.51 -1.76
C SER A 439 66.52 14.08 -2.14
N SER A 440 66.70 13.22 -3.14
CA SER A 440 68.03 12.80 -3.62
C SER A 440 68.65 13.87 -4.51
N GLN A 441 67.89 14.44 -5.46
CA GLN A 441 68.36 15.59 -6.25
C GLN A 441 68.67 16.80 -5.36
N LYS A 442 67.90 17.05 -4.29
CA LYS A 442 68.25 18.11 -3.34
C LYS A 442 69.59 17.83 -2.64
N ARG A 443 69.81 16.61 -2.12
CA ARG A 443 71.10 16.24 -1.50
C ARG A 443 72.27 16.35 -2.47
N GLU A 444 72.08 15.97 -3.74
CA GLU A 444 73.14 16.08 -4.75
C GLU A 444 73.37 17.53 -5.18
N ASN A 445 72.34 18.39 -5.18
CA ASN A 445 72.50 19.83 -5.39
C ASN A 445 73.21 20.50 -4.19
N ASP A 446 72.79 20.22 -2.95
CA ASP A 446 73.46 20.66 -1.73
C ASP A 446 74.95 20.23 -1.73
N ARG A 447 75.25 19.02 -2.24
CA ARG A 447 76.61 18.50 -2.42
C ARG A 447 77.39 19.21 -3.52
N LEU A 448 76.84 19.33 -4.73
CA LEU A 448 77.47 20.01 -5.86
C LEU A 448 77.72 21.49 -5.53
N GLN A 449 76.85 22.11 -4.74
CA GLN A 449 77.02 23.47 -4.24
C GLN A 449 78.16 23.56 -3.22
N TYR A 450 78.34 22.57 -2.34
CA TYR A 450 79.52 22.46 -1.49
C TYR A 450 80.82 22.20 -2.29
N GLU A 451 80.80 21.34 -3.30
CA GLU A 451 81.95 21.09 -4.18
C GLU A 451 82.30 22.33 -5.04
N LEU A 452 81.29 23.10 -5.45
CA LEU A 452 81.44 24.41 -6.12
C LEU A 452 82.06 25.46 -5.19
N ASP A 453 81.57 25.59 -3.95
CA ASP A 453 82.09 26.57 -3.00
C ASP A 453 83.50 26.18 -2.48
N ALA A 454 83.80 24.88 -2.37
CA ALA A 454 85.13 24.37 -2.09
C ALA A 454 86.12 24.57 -3.25
N THR A 455 85.65 24.58 -4.52
CA THR A 455 86.51 24.92 -5.67
C THR A 455 86.68 26.42 -5.84
N LYS A 456 85.66 27.25 -5.57
CA LYS A 456 85.81 28.71 -5.44
C LYS A 456 86.84 29.09 -4.36
N LEU A 457 86.78 28.46 -3.18
CA LEU A 457 87.72 28.76 -2.09
C LEU A 457 89.17 28.41 -2.48
N LYS A 458 89.38 27.31 -3.21
CA LYS A 458 90.70 26.96 -3.77
C LYS A 458 91.15 27.91 -4.86
N LEU A 459 90.23 28.38 -5.72
CA LEU A 459 90.54 29.40 -6.72
C LEU A 459 90.94 30.71 -6.05
N GLN A 460 90.19 31.18 -5.06
CA GLN A 460 90.52 32.36 -4.27
C GLN A 460 91.88 32.21 -3.56
N GLN A 461 92.18 31.04 -2.99
CA GLN A 461 93.50 30.77 -2.38
C GLN A 461 94.64 30.83 -3.40
N ALA A 462 94.41 30.31 -4.62
CA ALA A 462 95.38 30.37 -5.72
C ALA A 462 95.50 31.78 -6.34
N GLU A 463 94.43 32.58 -6.32
CA GLU A 463 94.43 34.00 -6.72
C GLU A 463 95.19 34.83 -5.68
N GLU A 464 94.91 34.65 -4.38
CA GLU A 464 95.68 35.27 -3.29
C GLU A 464 97.15 34.82 -3.27
N GLU A 465 97.45 33.57 -3.66
CA GLU A 465 98.83 33.08 -3.84
C GLU A 465 99.49 33.76 -5.03
N ARG A 466 98.81 33.88 -6.17
CA ARG A 466 99.33 34.59 -7.35
C ARG A 466 99.48 36.09 -7.16
N ASP A 467 98.62 36.71 -6.35
CA ASP A 467 98.75 38.13 -5.99
C ASP A 467 99.95 38.32 -5.05
N ARG A 468 100.18 37.41 -4.09
CA ARG A 468 101.39 37.39 -3.26
C ARG A 468 102.67 37.14 -4.07
N GLU A 469 102.65 36.16 -4.98
CA GLU A 469 103.75 35.95 -5.94
C GLU A 469 103.94 37.18 -6.86
N GLY A 470 102.86 37.89 -7.21
CA GLY A 470 102.88 39.13 -7.98
C GLY A 470 103.49 40.30 -7.21
N GLU A 471 103.18 40.45 -5.92
CA GLU A 471 103.81 41.43 -5.02
C GLU A 471 105.30 41.09 -4.79
N GLU A 472 105.65 39.82 -4.59
CA GLU A 472 107.06 39.38 -4.52
C GLU A 472 107.80 39.64 -5.84
N LEU A 473 107.20 39.30 -6.99
CA LEU A 473 107.77 39.60 -8.31
C LEU A 473 107.90 41.10 -8.57
N ALA A 474 106.96 41.93 -8.12
CA ALA A 474 107.06 43.38 -8.22
C ALA A 474 108.19 43.95 -7.33
N LEU A 475 108.39 43.38 -6.14
CA LEU A 475 109.54 43.71 -5.27
C LEU A 475 110.86 43.25 -5.89
N TYR A 476 110.91 42.08 -6.55
CA TYR A 476 112.08 41.64 -7.30
C TYR A 476 112.31 42.48 -8.57
N GLU A 477 111.27 42.92 -9.28
CA GLU A 477 111.38 43.80 -10.45
C GLU A 477 111.86 45.20 -10.04
N GLU A 478 111.30 45.79 -8.98
CA GLU A 478 111.79 47.05 -8.41
C GLU A 478 113.25 46.91 -7.98
N ARG A 479 113.62 45.81 -7.32
CA ARG A 479 115.00 45.56 -6.89
C ARG A 479 115.97 45.30 -8.05
N VAL A 480 115.54 44.66 -9.13
CA VAL A 480 116.32 44.52 -10.37
C VAL A 480 116.45 45.87 -11.07
N LYS A 481 115.39 46.67 -11.11
CA LYS A 481 115.38 47.99 -11.72
C LYS A 481 116.27 48.99 -10.97
N GLU A 482 116.32 48.95 -9.63
CA GLU A 482 117.32 49.68 -8.84
C GLU A 482 118.75 49.31 -9.26
N LEU A 483 119.03 48.03 -9.54
CA LEU A 483 120.35 47.55 -9.98
C LEU A 483 120.64 47.89 -11.46
N GLU A 484 119.63 47.97 -12.32
CA GLU A 484 119.75 48.43 -13.70
C GLU A 484 119.95 49.95 -13.80
N GLU A 485 119.32 50.74 -12.91
CA GLU A 485 119.53 52.19 -12.82
C GLU A 485 120.97 52.56 -12.36
N GLU A 486 121.72 51.64 -11.75
CA GLU A 486 123.15 51.85 -11.42
C GLU A 486 124.13 51.61 -12.60
N THR A 487 123.73 51.04 -13.75
CA THR A 487 124.69 50.74 -14.86
C THR A 487 124.20 51.00 -16.30
N PRO A 488 124.55 52.16 -16.91
CA PRO A 488 124.29 52.42 -18.33
C PRO A 488 125.46 51.98 -19.26
N ILE A 489 125.15 51.47 -20.47
CA ILE A 489 125.76 51.80 -21.79
C ILE A 489 125.41 50.75 -22.90
N THR A 490 124.57 51.17 -23.87
CA THR A 490 124.48 50.80 -25.31
C THR A 490 124.65 49.33 -25.78
N HIS A 491 123.82 48.79 -26.71
CA HIS A 491 124.02 49.06 -28.15
C HIS A 491 122.83 48.72 -29.11
N THR A 492 122.25 49.75 -29.72
CA THR A 492 121.87 49.90 -31.16
C THR A 492 121.04 48.84 -31.97
N ARG A 493 119.98 49.35 -32.64
CA ARG A 493 119.45 49.00 -34.01
C ARG A 493 118.64 47.67 -34.17
N ARG A 494 117.56 47.55 -35.00
CA ARG A 494 116.90 48.44 -36.02
C ARG A 494 115.68 47.77 -36.72
N ARG A 495 114.55 48.48 -36.89
CA ARG A 495 113.43 48.24 -37.89
C ARG A 495 112.55 46.96 -37.69
N LYS A 496 111.32 46.80 -38.25
CA LYS A 496 110.33 47.71 -38.92
C LYS A 496 108.94 47.00 -39.08
N LYS A 497 107.84 47.73 -38.81
CA LYS A 497 106.44 47.69 -39.37
C LYS A 497 105.74 46.36 -39.82
N THR A 498 104.49 46.24 -39.33
CA THR A 498 103.19 45.95 -40.02
C THR A 498 102.93 44.67 -40.84
N ALA A 499 101.96 43.89 -40.35
CA ALA A 499 100.64 43.56 -40.94
C ALA A 499 100.47 42.80 -42.28
N GLU A 500 99.44 41.94 -42.25
CA GLU A 500 98.52 41.48 -43.33
C GLU A 500 98.93 40.36 -44.34
N THR A 501 97.87 39.68 -44.80
CA THR A 501 97.70 38.77 -45.97
C THR A 501 98.40 37.39 -46.02
N GLU A 502 97.61 36.35 -45.74
CA GLU A 502 97.12 35.29 -46.66
C GLU A 502 98.05 34.45 -47.59
N GLU A 503 97.70 33.15 -47.63
CA GLU A 503 97.82 32.13 -48.70
C GLU A 503 99.18 31.61 -49.23
N GLY A 504 99.17 30.30 -49.58
CA GLY A 504 100.02 29.69 -50.62
C GLY A 504 101.09 28.67 -50.17
N GLU A 505 100.79 27.37 -50.29
CA GLU A 505 101.54 26.23 -50.92
C GLU A 505 103.10 26.16 -50.83
N GLU A 506 103.82 25.02 -50.95
CA GLU A 506 103.53 23.64 -51.42
C GLU A 506 104.62 22.64 -50.88
N GLY A 507 104.24 21.41 -50.50
CA GLY A 507 105.13 20.22 -50.34
C GLY A 507 106.34 20.26 -49.36
N ASP A 508 107.15 19.21 -49.17
CA ASP A 508 107.04 17.73 -49.25
C ASP A 508 108.43 17.13 -48.82
N THR A 509 108.70 15.91 -48.31
CA THR A 509 108.04 14.64 -47.87
C THR A 509 108.75 14.21 -46.54
N SER A 510 108.50 13.15 -45.75
CA SER A 510 107.49 12.08 -45.55
C SER A 510 107.75 11.40 -44.18
N THR A 511 106.79 10.70 -43.56
CA THR A 511 106.86 9.24 -43.22
C THR A 511 105.70 8.75 -42.32
N THR A 512 104.90 7.79 -42.84
CA THR A 512 104.03 6.80 -42.13
C THR A 512 102.93 7.27 -41.15
N ALA A 513 101.73 6.68 -41.09
CA ALA A 513 100.93 5.83 -41.98
C ALA A 513 99.47 5.83 -41.42
N PHE A 514 98.44 6.17 -42.21
CA PHE A 514 97.53 5.24 -42.93
C PHE A 514 96.58 4.42 -42.00
N ASP A 515 95.27 4.28 -42.24
CA ASP A 515 94.45 4.47 -43.47
C ASP A 515 93.01 4.98 -43.14
N ALA A 516 92.29 5.51 -44.13
CA ALA A 516 90.86 5.85 -44.05
C ALA A 516 90.17 5.89 -45.44
N SER A 517 89.10 5.11 -45.63
CA SER A 517 88.21 5.14 -46.83
C SER A 517 86.91 4.34 -46.58
N PHE A 518 85.76 4.60 -47.25
CA PHE A 518 85.27 5.79 -47.96
C PHE A 518 83.73 5.70 -48.22
N ASP A 519 83.02 6.80 -47.92
CA ASP A 519 81.74 7.34 -48.46
C ASP A 519 80.52 6.45 -48.88
N ARG A 520 79.34 6.92 -48.43
CA ARG A 520 78.06 7.14 -49.19
C ARG A 520 76.86 6.16 -49.23
N HIS A 521 75.78 6.64 -48.58
CA HIS A 521 74.34 6.70 -48.98
C HIS A 521 73.43 5.45 -49.18
N VAL A 522 72.34 5.47 -48.38
CA VAL A 522 70.90 5.44 -48.78
C VAL A 522 70.22 4.09 -49.08
N ASP A 523 69.41 3.69 -48.09
CA ASP A 523 68.04 3.12 -48.12
C ASP A 523 67.70 1.73 -48.71
N GLU A 524 66.54 1.25 -48.23
CA GLU A 524 65.71 0.10 -48.68
C GLU A 524 66.27 -1.32 -48.61
N GLU A 525 66.32 -1.87 -47.37
CA GLU A 525 66.24 -3.32 -47.15
C GLU A 525 64.79 -3.83 -47.27
N THR A 526 64.51 -4.73 -48.22
CA THR A 526 63.74 -5.98 -48.03
C THR A 526 63.60 -6.76 -49.35
N GLY A 527 64.17 -7.97 -49.47
CA GLY A 527 64.15 -8.68 -50.76
C GLY A 527 64.74 -10.11 -50.82
N ILE A 528 64.10 -11.07 -50.15
CA ILE A 528 63.95 -12.50 -50.54
C ILE A 528 65.13 -13.21 -51.27
N MET A 529 65.84 -14.05 -50.49
CA MET A 529 66.10 -15.50 -50.69
C MET A 529 66.53 -16.12 -52.04
N GLU A 530 67.34 -17.19 -51.90
CA GLU A 530 67.60 -18.33 -52.82
C GLU A 530 68.88 -18.30 -53.70
N GLY A 531 69.57 -19.44 -53.81
CA GLY A 531 70.85 -19.56 -54.55
C GLY A 531 71.75 -20.76 -54.19
N ILE A 532 71.23 -21.99 -54.06
CA ILE A 532 72.06 -23.19 -53.82
C ILE A 532 72.44 -23.86 -55.16
N GLY A 533 73.74 -24.06 -55.41
CA GLY A 533 74.23 -24.97 -56.45
C GLY A 533 75.68 -24.70 -56.90
N GLY A 534 76.57 -25.69 -56.80
CA GLY A 534 77.95 -25.55 -57.28
C GLY A 534 78.80 -26.82 -57.27
N GLU A 535 78.87 -27.55 -56.16
CA GLU A 535 80.03 -28.45 -55.89
C GLU A 535 79.76 -29.97 -56.00
N LEU A 536 78.61 -30.39 -56.54
CA LEU A 536 78.25 -31.82 -56.60
C LEU A 536 79.02 -32.64 -57.66
N ASN A 537 79.71 -32.00 -58.62
CA ASN A 537 80.31 -32.69 -59.77
C ASN A 537 81.67 -33.37 -59.48
N ASP A 538 82.55 -32.78 -58.65
CA ASP A 538 83.90 -33.34 -58.41
C ASP A 538 83.86 -34.70 -57.70
N ALA A 539 82.78 -35.01 -56.98
CA ALA A 539 82.56 -36.32 -56.36
C ALA A 539 82.33 -37.46 -57.38
N ILE A 540 81.97 -37.15 -58.63
CA ILE A 540 81.56 -38.14 -59.64
C ILE A 540 82.78 -38.75 -60.36
N GLU A 541 83.94 -38.08 -60.36
CA GLU A 541 85.19 -38.62 -60.96
C GLU A 541 85.81 -39.80 -60.19
N GLY A 542 85.32 -40.13 -58.99
CA GLY A 542 85.41 -41.47 -58.38
C GLY A 542 86.80 -42.02 -58.02
N ARG A 543 87.90 -41.32 -58.29
CA ARG A 543 89.30 -41.76 -58.03
C ARG A 543 89.68 -41.63 -56.56
N THR A 544 89.04 -42.46 -55.74
CA THR A 544 89.33 -42.58 -54.30
C THR A 544 90.81 -42.79 -54.01
N MET A 545 91.28 -42.28 -52.86
CA MET A 545 92.69 -42.33 -52.44
C MET A 545 93.32 -43.73 -52.52
N THR A 546 92.50 -44.78 -52.35
CA THR A 546 92.88 -46.20 -52.47
C THR A 546 93.19 -46.62 -53.90
N SER A 547 92.47 -46.14 -54.93
CA SER A 547 92.77 -46.46 -56.33
C SER A 547 94.09 -45.81 -56.75
N LEU A 548 94.27 -44.52 -56.45
CA LEU A 548 95.51 -43.80 -56.72
C LEU A 548 96.72 -44.43 -55.98
N LYS A 549 96.55 -44.89 -54.73
CA LYS A 549 97.60 -45.64 -54.01
C LYS A 549 97.90 -47.01 -54.61
N LEU A 550 96.92 -47.67 -55.25
CA LEU A 550 97.12 -48.94 -55.97
C LEU A 550 97.83 -48.72 -57.31
N GLU A 551 97.46 -47.68 -58.06
CA GLU A 551 98.12 -47.29 -59.30
C GLU A 551 99.56 -46.83 -59.05
N LEU A 552 99.81 -45.97 -58.04
CA LEU A 552 101.15 -45.59 -57.62
C LEU A 552 102.03 -46.83 -57.31
N ARG A 553 101.49 -47.82 -56.60
CA ARG A 553 102.18 -49.10 -56.30
C ARG A 553 102.26 -50.06 -57.50
N LYS A 554 101.51 -49.83 -58.58
CA LYS A 554 101.62 -50.58 -59.84
C LYS A 554 102.75 -49.97 -60.67
N LEU A 555 102.69 -48.64 -60.89
CA LEU A 555 103.70 -47.83 -61.56
C LEU A 555 105.08 -47.94 -60.90
N GLN A 556 105.18 -47.87 -59.57
CA GLN A 556 106.46 -48.07 -58.85
C GLN A 556 107.07 -49.46 -59.05
N ARG A 557 106.26 -50.51 -59.25
CA ARG A 557 106.76 -51.86 -59.59
C ARG A 557 107.16 -51.95 -61.05
N GLU A 558 106.40 -51.34 -61.95
CA GLU A 558 106.65 -51.29 -63.39
C GLU A 558 107.94 -50.52 -63.70
N ILE A 559 108.14 -49.36 -63.06
CA ILE A 559 109.41 -48.61 -63.06
C ILE A 559 110.55 -49.49 -62.49
N LYS A 560 110.34 -50.20 -61.37
CA LYS A 560 111.39 -51.07 -60.81
C LYS A 560 111.79 -52.21 -61.76
N ILE A 561 110.83 -52.82 -62.46
CA ILE A 561 111.08 -53.88 -63.45
C ILE A 561 111.84 -53.31 -64.67
N LEU A 562 111.42 -52.14 -65.17
CA LEU A 562 112.11 -51.45 -66.26
C LEU A 562 113.53 -51.00 -65.87
N ARG A 563 113.77 -50.70 -64.58
CA ARG A 563 115.11 -50.36 -64.06
C ARG A 563 116.01 -51.58 -63.92
N SER A 564 115.50 -52.74 -63.49
CA SER A 564 116.28 -53.99 -63.57
C SER A 564 116.55 -54.44 -65.01
N ALA A 565 115.66 -54.08 -65.96
CA ALA A 565 115.88 -54.27 -67.40
C ALA A 565 116.68 -53.12 -68.06
N GLN A 566 117.41 -52.34 -67.25
CA GLN A 566 118.39 -51.34 -67.67
C GLN A 566 119.84 -51.78 -67.35
N ASP A 567 120.01 -52.79 -66.48
CA ASP A 567 121.32 -53.26 -66.00
C ASP A 567 121.87 -54.47 -66.81
N GLU A 568 121.12 -54.99 -67.80
CA GLU A 568 121.62 -55.94 -68.81
C GLU A 568 121.82 -55.21 -70.14
N GLU A 569 123.10 -55.04 -70.52
CA GLU A 569 123.51 -54.47 -71.81
C GLU A 569 123.48 -55.55 -72.90
N ASP A 570 122.63 -55.38 -73.91
CA ASP A 570 122.61 -56.20 -75.12
C ASP A 570 122.40 -55.33 -76.37
N GLU A 571 123.10 -55.68 -77.46
CA GLU A 571 123.18 -54.89 -78.69
C GLU A 571 121.93 -55.01 -79.57
N ASP A 572 120.89 -54.21 -79.34
CA ASP A 572 119.92 -53.94 -80.43
C ASP A 572 119.17 -52.60 -80.34
N GLY A 573 118.94 -51.97 -81.50
CA GLY A 573 118.73 -50.52 -81.67
C GLY A 573 117.36 -49.92 -81.27
N ASN A 574 116.78 -50.26 -80.11
CA ASN A 574 115.43 -49.79 -79.70
C ASN A 574 115.38 -48.95 -78.39
N GLY A 575 116.47 -48.24 -78.08
CA GLY A 575 116.56 -47.32 -76.94
C GLY A 575 115.48 -46.20 -76.83
N PRO A 576 115.11 -45.48 -77.92
CA PRO A 576 114.26 -44.28 -77.77
C PRO A 576 112.82 -44.59 -77.33
N SER A 577 112.23 -45.72 -77.74
CA SER A 577 110.86 -46.08 -77.35
C SER A 577 110.74 -46.31 -75.83
N LYS A 578 111.75 -46.93 -75.22
CA LYS A 578 111.82 -47.14 -73.76
C LYS A 578 111.92 -45.80 -73.02
N LYS A 579 112.79 -44.89 -73.48
CA LYS A 579 113.01 -43.57 -72.85
C LYS A 579 111.78 -42.66 -72.90
N SER A 580 111.05 -42.63 -74.03
CA SER A 580 109.81 -41.86 -74.14
C SER A 580 108.70 -42.39 -73.21
N ARG A 581 108.60 -43.72 -73.02
CA ARG A 581 107.66 -44.28 -72.03
C ARG A 581 108.07 -43.93 -70.61
N TYR A 582 109.35 -44.00 -70.27
CA TYR A 582 109.85 -43.57 -68.95
C TYR A 582 109.44 -42.12 -68.65
N LEU A 583 109.68 -41.19 -69.59
CA LEU A 583 109.32 -39.77 -69.41
C LEU A 583 107.80 -39.55 -69.27
N VAL A 584 106.97 -40.31 -70.00
CA VAL A 584 105.50 -40.25 -69.84
C VAL A 584 105.05 -40.78 -68.48
N LEU A 585 105.68 -41.86 -67.98
CA LEU A 585 105.39 -42.39 -66.63
C LEU A 585 105.92 -41.48 -65.52
N GLU A 586 107.01 -40.74 -65.76
CA GLU A 586 107.57 -39.73 -64.88
C GLU A 586 106.63 -38.52 -64.76
N ASN A 587 106.14 -37.98 -65.90
CA ASN A 587 105.11 -36.95 -65.94
C ASN A 587 103.81 -37.40 -65.24
N LEU A 588 103.31 -38.61 -65.53
CA LEU A 588 102.12 -39.14 -64.86
C LEU A 588 102.31 -39.36 -63.35
N LEU A 589 103.54 -39.65 -62.91
CA LEU A 589 103.89 -39.73 -61.50
C LEU A 589 103.98 -38.34 -60.86
N GLU A 590 104.50 -37.33 -61.56
CA GLU A 590 104.43 -35.93 -61.11
C GLU A 590 102.99 -35.44 -61.00
N ASP A 591 102.15 -35.68 -62.02
CA ASP A 591 100.72 -35.30 -62.01
C ASP A 591 99.96 -36.00 -60.89
N ALA A 592 100.20 -37.29 -60.66
CA ALA A 592 99.63 -38.01 -59.51
C ALA A 592 100.08 -37.42 -58.16
N ASN A 593 101.32 -36.94 -58.06
CA ASN A 593 101.83 -36.26 -56.86
C ASN A 593 101.32 -34.81 -56.72
N ARG A 594 101.11 -34.08 -57.83
CA ARG A 594 100.45 -32.76 -57.86
C ARG A 594 99.01 -32.88 -57.39
N MET A 595 98.25 -33.83 -57.94
CA MET A 595 96.89 -34.14 -57.50
C MET A 595 96.85 -34.55 -56.03
N LYS A 596 97.78 -35.42 -55.57
CA LYS A 596 97.90 -35.78 -54.16
C LYS A 596 98.09 -34.55 -53.26
N ARG A 597 99.01 -33.64 -53.60
CA ARG A 597 99.22 -32.40 -52.83
C ARG A 597 97.98 -31.53 -52.84
N LYS A 598 97.35 -31.33 -54.01
CA LYS A 598 96.09 -30.58 -54.12
C LYS A 598 95.02 -31.14 -53.19
N TYR A 599 94.81 -32.46 -53.16
CA TYR A 599 93.86 -33.10 -52.24
C TYR A 599 94.24 -32.97 -50.76
N GLU A 600 95.54 -32.91 -50.43
CA GLU A 600 96.00 -32.67 -49.05
C GLU A 600 95.78 -31.20 -48.63
N ASP A 601 96.02 -30.24 -49.53
CA ASP A 601 95.73 -28.81 -49.31
C ASP A 601 94.22 -28.53 -49.27
N ASP A 602 93.43 -29.12 -50.17
CA ASP A 602 91.96 -29.03 -50.22
C ASP A 602 91.34 -29.67 -48.96
N TYR A 603 91.87 -30.80 -48.48
CA TYR A 603 91.45 -31.40 -47.20
C TYR A 603 91.80 -30.51 -45.99
N LEU A 604 92.98 -29.88 -45.98
CA LEU A 604 93.35 -28.92 -44.93
C LEU A 604 92.52 -27.63 -45.00
N LYS A 605 92.11 -27.18 -46.19
CA LYS A 605 91.16 -26.08 -46.37
C LYS A 605 89.80 -26.45 -45.78
N GLN A 606 89.24 -27.59 -46.19
CA GLN A 606 87.97 -28.12 -45.67
C GLN A 606 88.02 -28.38 -44.15
N TYR A 607 89.16 -28.80 -43.60
CA TYR A 607 89.34 -28.94 -42.15
C TYR A 607 89.35 -27.58 -41.41
N ARG A 608 89.96 -26.53 -41.98
CA ARG A 608 89.88 -25.16 -41.43
C ARG A 608 88.47 -24.58 -41.55
N GLU A 609 87.80 -24.81 -42.67
CA GLU A 609 86.45 -24.34 -42.94
C GLU A 609 85.43 -25.01 -42.02
N THR A 610 85.50 -26.33 -41.85
CA THR A 610 84.69 -27.04 -40.84
C THR A 610 85.03 -26.61 -39.41
N LEU A 611 86.28 -26.29 -39.08
CA LEU A 611 86.64 -25.73 -37.78
C LEU A 611 85.98 -24.36 -37.54
N VAL A 612 86.02 -23.46 -38.55
CA VAL A 612 85.34 -22.14 -38.51
C VAL A 612 83.83 -22.33 -38.38
N LEU A 613 83.22 -23.22 -39.15
CA LEU A 613 81.79 -23.54 -39.05
C LEU A 613 81.42 -24.14 -37.69
N THR A 614 82.26 -24.99 -37.07
CA THR A 614 82.01 -25.45 -35.70
C THR A 614 82.12 -24.33 -34.68
N ASN A 615 83.07 -23.40 -34.84
CA ASN A 615 83.21 -22.24 -33.96
C ASN A 615 82.00 -21.29 -34.10
N GLN A 616 81.53 -21.01 -35.32
CA GLN A 616 80.32 -20.24 -35.59
C GLN A 616 79.05 -20.94 -35.04
N LEU A 617 78.98 -22.28 -35.12
CA LEU A 617 77.89 -23.03 -34.49
C LEU A 617 77.97 -22.99 -32.95
N GLU A 618 79.15 -22.95 -32.35
CA GLU A 618 79.32 -22.71 -30.91
C GLU A 618 79.04 -21.26 -30.52
N GLU A 619 79.34 -20.28 -31.37
CA GLU A 619 78.98 -18.87 -31.23
C GLU A 619 77.45 -18.70 -31.19
N ILE A 620 76.75 -19.26 -32.18
CA ILE A 620 75.28 -19.28 -32.26
C ILE A 620 74.67 -20.05 -31.07
N ARG A 621 75.25 -21.18 -30.66
CA ARG A 621 74.76 -21.98 -29.51
C ARG A 621 75.03 -21.33 -28.16
N SER A 622 76.07 -20.51 -28.04
CA SER A 622 76.42 -19.78 -26.81
C SER A 622 75.81 -18.38 -26.74
N GLY A 623 75.19 -17.90 -27.82
CA GLY A 623 74.53 -16.59 -27.90
C GLY A 623 75.49 -15.41 -27.92
N LYS A 624 76.79 -15.64 -28.10
CA LYS A 624 77.83 -14.61 -28.05
C LYS A 624 78.18 -14.10 -29.44
N SER A 625 77.34 -13.23 -30.00
CA SER A 625 77.76 -12.34 -31.08
C SER A 625 79.09 -11.66 -30.72
N VAL A 626 79.99 -11.50 -31.70
CA VAL A 626 81.28 -10.80 -31.59
C VAL A 626 81.19 -9.45 -30.84
N ASN A 627 80.05 -8.77 -30.92
CA ASN A 627 79.82 -7.46 -30.28
C ASN A 627 79.29 -7.54 -28.83
N GLY A 628 79.15 -8.74 -28.23
CA GLY A 628 78.67 -8.96 -26.86
C GLY A 628 77.14 -8.90 -26.68
N ASP A 629 76.47 -8.06 -27.46
CA ASP A 629 75.02 -7.76 -27.42
C ASP A 629 74.09 -8.99 -27.62
N GLY A 630 74.58 -10.12 -28.14
CA GLY A 630 73.74 -11.30 -28.41
C GLY A 630 72.98 -11.85 -27.20
N ALA A 631 73.52 -11.68 -25.98
CA ALA A 631 72.82 -12.03 -24.74
C ALA A 631 71.75 -10.99 -24.36
N GLU A 632 72.05 -9.69 -24.50
CA GLU A 632 71.15 -8.58 -24.15
C GLU A 632 69.98 -8.50 -25.13
N ALA A 633 70.23 -8.63 -26.43
CA ALA A 633 69.20 -8.81 -27.45
C ALA A 633 68.30 -10.04 -27.18
N SER A 634 68.86 -11.17 -26.72
CA SER A 634 68.05 -12.34 -26.34
C SER A 634 67.18 -12.06 -25.10
N ILE A 635 67.70 -11.33 -24.11
CA ILE A 635 66.95 -10.90 -22.93
C ILE A 635 65.84 -9.91 -23.32
N ALA A 636 66.12 -8.92 -24.17
CA ALA A 636 65.12 -7.97 -24.66
C ALA A 636 64.01 -8.65 -25.47
N LEU A 637 64.34 -9.62 -26.33
CA LEU A 637 63.34 -10.40 -27.06
C LEU A 637 62.51 -11.31 -26.12
N ARG A 638 63.12 -11.87 -25.07
CA ARG A 638 62.40 -12.64 -24.04
C ARG A 638 61.49 -11.75 -23.19
N GLN A 639 61.94 -10.56 -22.83
CA GLN A 639 61.14 -9.58 -22.09
C GLN A 639 59.95 -9.13 -22.92
N ARG A 640 60.15 -8.74 -24.19
CA ARG A 640 59.08 -8.35 -25.11
C ARG A 640 58.11 -9.50 -25.42
N LEU A 641 58.59 -10.74 -25.44
CA LEU A 641 57.74 -11.92 -25.49
C LEU A 641 56.90 -12.05 -24.21
N ASN A 642 57.49 -11.84 -23.03
CA ASN A 642 56.79 -11.89 -21.75
C ASN A 642 55.70 -10.81 -21.66
N GLU A 643 56.05 -9.56 -22.02
CA GLU A 643 55.14 -8.42 -22.13
C GLU A 643 53.96 -8.74 -23.05
N THR A 644 54.21 -9.23 -24.27
CA THR A 644 53.12 -9.62 -25.20
C THR A 644 52.31 -10.83 -24.73
N THR A 645 52.88 -11.75 -23.92
CA THR A 645 52.08 -12.80 -23.26
C THR A 645 51.25 -12.28 -22.09
N GLU A 646 51.75 -11.33 -21.31
CA GLU A 646 51.00 -10.66 -20.23
C GLU A 646 49.85 -9.83 -20.80
N GLU A 647 50.07 -9.09 -21.89
CA GLU A 647 49.02 -8.40 -22.65
C GLU A 647 47.95 -9.39 -23.16
N LEU A 648 48.37 -10.55 -23.68
CA LEU A 648 47.46 -11.58 -24.21
C LEU A 648 46.68 -12.30 -23.10
N GLU A 649 47.29 -12.55 -21.94
CA GLU A 649 46.60 -13.08 -20.76
C GLU A 649 45.64 -12.04 -20.14
N LYS A 650 46.01 -10.77 -20.13
CA LYS A 650 45.14 -9.66 -19.73
C LYS A 650 43.93 -9.53 -20.67
N LEU A 651 44.13 -9.55 -21.99
CA LEU A 651 43.03 -9.56 -22.97
C LEU A 651 42.12 -10.78 -22.82
N LYS A 652 42.66 -11.95 -22.45
CA LYS A 652 41.84 -13.14 -22.13
C LYS A 652 41.02 -12.93 -20.86
N ALA A 653 41.60 -12.35 -19.81
CA ALA A 653 40.88 -12.03 -18.58
C ALA A 653 39.75 -11.03 -18.84
N GLU A 654 40.04 -9.94 -19.54
CA GLU A 654 39.06 -8.93 -19.97
C GLU A 654 37.96 -9.54 -20.85
N HIS A 655 38.29 -10.46 -21.77
CA HIS A 655 37.28 -11.17 -22.58
C HIS A 655 36.41 -12.10 -21.71
N ILE A 656 36.97 -12.81 -20.72
CA ILE A 656 36.21 -13.69 -19.82
C ILE A 656 35.26 -12.85 -18.96
N GLU A 657 35.75 -11.75 -18.37
CA GLU A 657 34.95 -10.80 -17.59
C GLU A 657 33.80 -10.20 -18.43
N LEU A 658 34.09 -9.75 -19.66
CA LEU A 658 33.09 -9.24 -20.58
C LEU A 658 32.07 -10.32 -21.01
N THR A 659 32.48 -11.59 -21.09
CA THR A 659 31.58 -12.71 -21.39
C THR A 659 30.62 -12.99 -20.23
N VAL A 660 31.14 -13.01 -18.99
CA VAL A 660 30.31 -13.17 -17.78
C VAL A 660 29.34 -11.99 -17.61
N SER A 661 29.81 -10.76 -17.84
CA SER A 661 28.98 -9.55 -17.84
C SER A 661 27.87 -9.63 -18.90
N TYR A 662 28.19 -10.06 -20.12
CA TYR A 662 27.19 -10.29 -21.18
C TYR A 662 26.18 -11.38 -20.82
N GLU A 663 26.62 -12.50 -20.24
CA GLU A 663 25.72 -13.57 -19.78
C GLU A 663 24.81 -13.11 -18.63
N GLN A 664 25.31 -12.28 -17.71
CA GLN A 664 24.52 -11.68 -16.64
C GLN A 664 23.47 -10.71 -17.20
N VAL A 665 23.87 -9.74 -18.02
CA VAL A 665 22.94 -8.77 -18.65
C VAL A 665 21.91 -9.49 -19.53
N ASN A 666 22.27 -10.59 -20.18
CA ASN A 666 21.32 -11.41 -20.92
C ASN A 666 20.35 -12.19 -20.01
N GLN A 667 20.78 -12.64 -18.82
CA GLN A 667 19.88 -13.23 -17.82
C GLN A 667 18.92 -12.19 -17.24
N GLU A 668 19.41 -11.00 -16.88
CA GLU A 668 18.58 -9.86 -16.44
C GLU A 668 17.57 -9.45 -17.51
N LEU A 669 17.99 -9.42 -18.78
CA LEU A 669 17.12 -9.18 -19.93
C LEU A 669 16.06 -10.30 -20.13
N ILE A 670 16.38 -11.55 -19.80
CA ILE A 670 15.42 -12.67 -19.84
C ILE A 670 14.41 -12.56 -18.69
N LEU A 671 14.86 -12.21 -17.48
CA LEU A 671 13.99 -11.97 -16.33
C LEU A 671 13.04 -10.78 -16.59
N ALA A 672 13.57 -9.63 -17.00
CA ALA A 672 12.75 -8.47 -17.37
C ALA A 672 11.75 -8.79 -18.49
N LYS A 673 12.07 -9.70 -19.42
CA LYS A 673 11.12 -10.20 -20.43
C LYS A 673 10.07 -11.16 -19.86
N SER A 674 10.41 -12.05 -18.92
CA SER A 674 9.41 -12.89 -18.25
C SER A 674 8.47 -12.06 -17.38
N ASP A 675 8.99 -11.04 -16.71
CA ASP A 675 8.23 -10.17 -15.81
C ASP A 675 7.31 -9.24 -16.59
N LEU A 676 7.79 -8.65 -17.70
CA LEU A 676 6.95 -7.90 -18.64
C LEU A 676 5.85 -8.78 -19.26
N ASN A 677 6.15 -10.05 -19.56
CA ASN A 677 5.16 -11.00 -20.06
C ASN A 677 4.16 -11.45 -18.97
N LEU A 678 4.58 -11.51 -17.70
CA LEU A 678 3.70 -11.76 -16.56
C LEU A 678 2.77 -10.56 -16.32
N VAL A 679 3.30 -9.34 -16.27
CA VAL A 679 2.52 -8.09 -16.20
C VAL A 679 1.55 -7.98 -17.37
N GLY A 680 1.97 -8.33 -18.59
CA GLY A 680 1.08 -8.39 -19.76
C GLY A 680 -0.03 -9.43 -19.63
N LYS A 681 0.26 -10.60 -19.05
CA LYS A 681 -0.76 -11.63 -18.73
C LYS A 681 -1.72 -11.12 -17.66
N ASP A 682 -1.23 -10.52 -16.59
CA ASP A 682 -2.04 -10.06 -15.47
C ASP A 682 -2.93 -8.87 -15.88
N GLN A 683 -2.44 -7.99 -16.77
CA GLN A 683 -3.27 -6.98 -17.43
C GLN A 683 -4.38 -7.60 -18.27
N LEU A 684 -4.11 -8.66 -19.04
CA LEU A 684 -5.13 -9.38 -19.80
C LEU A 684 -6.13 -10.13 -18.89
N GLU A 685 -5.69 -10.65 -17.76
CA GLU A 685 -6.53 -11.33 -16.78
C GLU A 685 -7.44 -10.34 -16.03
N MET A 686 -6.91 -9.18 -15.63
CA MET A 686 -7.71 -8.05 -15.11
C MET A 686 -8.71 -7.52 -16.15
N LEU A 687 -8.31 -7.37 -17.41
CA LEU A 687 -9.21 -6.95 -18.49
C LEU A 687 -10.29 -8.00 -18.79
N SER A 688 -10.00 -9.30 -18.67
CA SER A 688 -11.02 -10.34 -18.73
C SER A 688 -11.98 -10.21 -17.54
N SER A 689 -11.47 -10.18 -16.31
CA SER A 689 -12.28 -10.06 -15.10
C SER A 689 -13.18 -8.82 -15.11
N LEU A 690 -12.67 -7.67 -15.57
CA LEU A 690 -13.45 -6.44 -15.72
C LEU A 690 -14.51 -6.55 -16.82
N ARG A 691 -14.16 -7.10 -18.00
CA ARG A 691 -15.14 -7.37 -19.07
C ARG A 691 -16.23 -8.31 -18.60
N ASP A 692 -15.88 -9.33 -17.83
CA ASP A 692 -16.79 -10.36 -17.37
C ASP A 692 -17.70 -9.81 -16.24
N SER A 693 -17.19 -8.93 -15.34
CA SER A 693 -18.00 -8.12 -14.41
C SER A 693 -18.99 -7.22 -15.14
N VAL A 694 -18.51 -6.39 -16.06
CA VAL A 694 -19.34 -5.48 -16.88
C VAL A 694 -20.36 -6.26 -17.72
N SER A 695 -20.04 -7.50 -18.14
CA SER A 695 -20.99 -8.40 -18.78
C SER A 695 -22.10 -8.86 -17.83
N THR A 696 -21.77 -9.25 -16.59
CA THR A 696 -22.78 -9.60 -15.58
C THR A 696 -23.65 -8.42 -15.16
N GLU A 697 -23.06 -7.23 -14.97
CA GLU A 697 -23.78 -5.98 -14.69
C GLU A 697 -24.71 -5.61 -15.85
N LYS A 698 -24.24 -5.72 -17.10
CA LYS A 698 -25.07 -5.52 -18.29
C LYS A 698 -26.24 -6.50 -18.37
N ILE A 699 -26.03 -7.78 -18.04
CA ILE A 699 -27.10 -8.79 -18.01
C ILE A 699 -28.13 -8.41 -16.94
N ALA A 700 -27.72 -8.11 -15.71
CA ALA A 700 -28.62 -7.70 -14.63
C ALA A 700 -29.41 -6.42 -14.96
N LEU A 701 -28.77 -5.42 -15.55
CA LEU A 701 -29.43 -4.19 -16.02
C LEU A 701 -30.41 -4.46 -17.18
N GLN A 702 -30.12 -5.43 -18.05
CA GLN A 702 -30.99 -5.81 -19.16
C GLN A 702 -32.18 -6.66 -18.69
N ASP A 703 -32.00 -7.50 -17.68
CA ASP A 703 -33.08 -8.24 -17.00
C ASP A 703 -34.03 -7.28 -16.26
N GLU A 704 -33.52 -6.28 -15.53
CA GLU A 704 -34.37 -5.26 -14.89
C GLU A 704 -35.05 -4.34 -15.92
N LEU A 705 -34.37 -4.00 -17.04
CA LEU A 705 -35.00 -3.29 -18.15
C LEU A 705 -36.19 -4.10 -18.72
N ASP A 706 -36.06 -5.41 -18.87
CA ASP A 706 -37.15 -6.28 -19.33
C ASP A 706 -38.19 -6.56 -18.24
N ARG A 707 -37.85 -6.45 -16.95
CA ARG A 707 -38.78 -6.45 -15.81
C ARG A 707 -39.66 -5.19 -15.86
N LEU A 708 -39.05 -4.01 -15.96
CA LEU A 708 -39.71 -2.72 -16.07
C LEU A 708 -40.56 -2.60 -17.34
N LYS A 709 -40.14 -3.18 -18.49
CA LYS A 709 -41.00 -3.28 -19.69
C LYS A 709 -42.24 -4.13 -19.46
N LYS A 710 -42.13 -5.25 -18.71
CA LYS A 710 -43.30 -6.09 -18.36
C LYS A 710 -44.26 -5.37 -17.42
N GLU A 711 -43.73 -4.63 -16.44
CA GLU A 711 -44.54 -3.78 -15.56
C GLU A 711 -45.20 -2.61 -16.33
N GLN A 712 -44.48 -1.94 -17.22
CA GLN A 712 -45.05 -0.92 -18.11
C GLN A 712 -46.13 -1.50 -19.02
N GLY A 713 -45.93 -2.72 -19.54
CA GLY A 713 -46.92 -3.47 -20.31
C GLY A 713 -48.19 -3.75 -19.49
N SER A 714 -48.05 -4.34 -18.31
CA SER A 714 -49.20 -4.67 -17.46
C SER A 714 -49.96 -3.43 -16.99
N LEU A 715 -49.28 -2.32 -16.70
CA LEU A 715 -49.91 -1.03 -16.41
C LEU A 715 -50.63 -0.43 -17.62
N ARG A 716 -50.08 -0.59 -18.83
CA ARG A 716 -50.72 -0.18 -20.09
C ARG A 716 -51.97 -1.01 -20.38
N ASP A 717 -51.91 -2.31 -20.14
CA ASP A 717 -53.04 -3.22 -20.34
C ASP A 717 -54.13 -2.97 -19.29
N GLN A 718 -53.77 -2.75 -18.01
CA GLN A 718 -54.70 -2.28 -16.99
C GLN A 718 -55.36 -0.94 -17.36
N LEU A 719 -54.59 0.04 -17.87
CA LEU A 719 -55.13 1.30 -18.38
C LEU A 719 -56.12 1.05 -19.53
N SER A 720 -55.77 0.17 -20.47
CA SER A 720 -56.64 -0.22 -21.59
C SER A 720 -57.96 -0.81 -21.07
N MET A 721 -57.90 -1.81 -20.18
CA MET A 721 -59.08 -2.42 -19.55
C MET A 721 -59.92 -1.39 -18.79
N LYS A 722 -59.29 -0.39 -18.13
CA LYS A 722 -60.03 0.70 -17.47
C LYS A 722 -60.70 1.64 -18.47
N THR A 723 -60.05 1.97 -19.59
CA THR A 723 -60.69 2.75 -20.66
C THR A 723 -61.83 1.98 -21.35
N GLU A 724 -61.70 0.67 -21.52
CA GLU A 724 -62.77 -0.18 -22.07
C GLU A 724 -63.95 -0.32 -21.10
N GLN A 725 -63.68 -0.49 -19.79
CA GLN A 725 -64.71 -0.44 -18.74
C GLN A 725 -65.46 0.90 -18.75
N ILE A 726 -64.75 2.03 -18.90
CA ILE A 726 -65.36 3.35 -19.02
C ILE A 726 -66.19 3.48 -20.31
N GLN A 727 -65.70 2.99 -21.45
CA GLN A 727 -66.45 2.99 -22.71
C GLN A 727 -67.71 2.12 -22.62
N SER A 728 -67.62 0.94 -22.00
CA SER A 728 -68.77 0.05 -21.75
C SER A 728 -69.82 0.71 -20.86
N LEU A 729 -69.43 1.33 -19.75
CA LEU A 729 -70.33 2.08 -18.86
C LEU A 729 -70.92 3.34 -19.54
N LEU A 730 -70.19 3.98 -20.46
CA LEU A 730 -70.72 5.08 -21.27
C LEU A 730 -71.75 4.59 -22.31
N LEU A 731 -71.52 3.43 -22.93
CA LEU A 731 -72.49 2.80 -23.83
C LEU A 731 -73.74 2.34 -23.08
N GLU A 732 -73.59 1.72 -21.90
CA GLU A 732 -74.70 1.37 -21.02
C GLU A 732 -75.49 2.61 -20.60
N LYS A 733 -74.81 3.70 -20.22
CA LYS A 733 -75.45 4.99 -19.92
C LYS A 733 -76.20 5.56 -21.13
N ILE A 734 -75.63 5.49 -22.33
CA ILE A 734 -76.30 5.94 -23.57
C ILE A 734 -77.55 5.09 -23.83
N ASN A 735 -77.46 3.76 -23.68
CA ASN A 735 -78.60 2.85 -23.84
C ASN A 735 -79.70 3.13 -22.81
N LEU A 736 -79.37 3.26 -21.52
CA LEU A 736 -80.32 3.63 -20.47
C LEU A 736 -80.93 5.02 -20.67
N GLN A 737 -80.16 5.97 -21.22
CA GLN A 737 -80.71 7.27 -21.61
C GLN A 737 -81.67 7.13 -22.81
N SER A 738 -81.34 6.32 -23.81
CA SER A 738 -82.23 6.00 -24.94
C SER A 738 -83.51 5.33 -24.46
N ASP A 739 -83.43 4.29 -23.63
CA ASP A 739 -84.58 3.62 -23.02
C ASP A 739 -85.44 4.59 -22.21
N SER A 740 -84.82 5.54 -21.50
CA SER A 740 -85.56 6.58 -20.76
C SER A 740 -86.25 7.60 -21.68
N ILE A 741 -85.73 7.83 -22.89
CA ILE A 741 -86.34 8.67 -23.93
C ILE A 741 -87.48 7.89 -24.58
N ASP A 742 -87.24 6.65 -25.01
CA ASP A 742 -88.24 5.71 -25.53
C ASP A 742 -89.44 5.55 -24.58
N GLN A 743 -89.20 5.41 -23.28
CA GLN A 743 -90.27 5.34 -22.27
C GLN A 743 -91.06 6.65 -22.17
N ARG A 744 -90.40 7.81 -22.27
CA ARG A 744 -91.08 9.12 -22.31
C ARG A 744 -91.85 9.31 -23.61
N GLU A 745 -91.31 8.94 -24.76
CA GLU A 745 -92.03 9.01 -26.04
C GLU A 745 -93.23 8.07 -26.06
N ARG A 746 -93.10 6.84 -25.55
CA ARG A 746 -94.22 5.90 -25.38
C ARG A 746 -95.27 6.44 -24.39
N MET A 747 -94.84 7.14 -23.33
CA MET A 747 -95.75 7.81 -22.39
C MET A 747 -96.48 9.00 -23.05
N LEU A 748 -95.77 9.86 -23.78
CA LEU A 748 -96.33 11.00 -24.53
C LEU A 748 -97.23 10.56 -25.68
N LEU A 749 -96.92 9.43 -26.34
CA LEU A 749 -97.79 8.80 -27.34
C LEU A 749 -99.07 8.27 -26.69
N ARG A 750 -98.98 7.65 -25.50
CA ARG A 750 -100.14 7.19 -24.72
C ARG A 750 -100.98 8.36 -24.20
N GLU A 751 -100.35 9.43 -23.73
CA GLU A 751 -101.01 10.69 -23.36
C GLU A 751 -101.69 11.32 -24.58
N ARG A 752 -101.05 11.35 -25.75
CA ARG A 752 -101.64 11.84 -26.99
C ARG A 752 -102.81 10.98 -27.49
N GLN A 753 -102.76 9.66 -27.27
CA GLN A 753 -103.88 8.76 -27.55
C GLN A 753 -105.06 8.99 -26.59
N LEU A 754 -104.80 9.24 -25.30
CA LEU A 754 -105.82 9.55 -24.30
C LEU A 754 -106.42 10.96 -24.48
N SER A 755 -105.57 11.96 -24.71
CA SER A 755 -105.94 13.37 -24.93
C SER A 755 -106.59 13.61 -26.30
N GLY A 756 -106.25 12.83 -27.33
CA GLY A 756 -106.94 12.83 -28.62
C GLY A 756 -108.28 12.09 -28.60
N GLY A 757 -108.63 11.43 -27.48
CA GLY A 757 -109.78 10.52 -27.34
C GLY A 757 -111.11 11.18 -26.95
N GLN A 758 -111.27 12.50 -27.03
CA GLN A 758 -112.53 13.14 -26.68
C GLN A 758 -113.57 13.04 -27.82
N VAL A 759 -114.43 12.02 -27.79
CA VAL A 759 -115.87 12.07 -28.15
C VAL A 759 -116.53 10.67 -28.13
N LYS A 760 -117.65 10.56 -27.39
CA LYS A 760 -118.71 9.51 -27.41
C LYS A 760 -118.38 8.05 -26.99
N SER A 761 -119.13 7.63 -25.96
CA SER A 761 -119.58 6.26 -25.65
C SER A 761 -120.49 5.70 -26.79
N PRO A 762 -120.83 4.38 -26.88
CA PRO A 762 -121.11 3.51 -25.72
C PRO A 762 -120.84 1.98 -25.80
N LYS A 763 -121.03 1.35 -24.63
CA LYS A 763 -121.54 -0.02 -24.38
C LYS A 763 -120.71 -1.27 -24.73
N THR A 764 -120.43 -2.02 -23.66
CA THR A 764 -120.51 -3.50 -23.54
C THR A 764 -119.93 -4.38 -24.65
N GLU A 765 -118.80 -5.03 -24.35
CA GLU A 765 -118.69 -6.49 -24.40
C GLU A 765 -117.55 -6.99 -23.48
N GLU A 766 -117.42 -8.30 -23.30
CA GLU A 766 -116.68 -8.91 -22.20
C GLU A 766 -115.15 -8.90 -22.40
N LEU A 767 -114.40 -8.54 -21.35
CA LEU A 767 -112.95 -8.70 -21.35
C LEU A 767 -112.60 -10.18 -21.21
N SER A 768 -112.24 -10.80 -22.35
CA SER A 768 -111.73 -12.16 -22.49
C SER A 768 -110.79 -12.59 -21.34
N GLU A 769 -110.86 -13.87 -20.96
CA GLU A 769 -109.92 -14.45 -19.98
C GLU A 769 -108.45 -14.30 -20.40
N GLU A 770 -108.18 -14.14 -21.70
CA GLU A 770 -106.86 -13.82 -22.22
C GLU A 770 -106.36 -12.44 -21.76
N ALA A 771 -107.25 -11.46 -21.53
CA ALA A 771 -106.89 -10.17 -20.97
C ALA A 771 -106.63 -10.26 -19.45
N ARG A 772 -107.38 -11.10 -18.73
CA ARG A 772 -107.14 -11.36 -17.29
C ARG A 772 -105.85 -12.13 -17.03
N THR A 773 -105.56 -13.14 -17.85
CA THR A 773 -104.30 -13.90 -17.75
C THR A 773 -103.10 -13.05 -18.16
N LYS A 774 -103.19 -12.23 -19.23
CA LYS A 774 -102.14 -11.25 -19.56
C LYS A 774 -101.95 -10.18 -18.49
N LEU A 775 -103.03 -9.71 -17.82
CA LEU A 775 -102.91 -8.82 -16.68
C LEU A 775 -102.21 -9.51 -15.49
N GLY A 776 -102.60 -10.73 -15.14
CA GLY A 776 -101.94 -11.50 -14.06
C GLY A 776 -100.46 -11.80 -14.34
N VAL A 777 -100.11 -12.17 -15.58
CA VAL A 777 -98.72 -12.38 -15.99
C VAL A 777 -97.91 -11.09 -16.00
N THR A 778 -98.50 -9.96 -16.40
CA THR A 778 -97.80 -8.66 -16.31
C THR A 778 -97.67 -8.18 -14.86
N GLU A 779 -98.66 -8.40 -13.98
CA GLU A 779 -98.51 -8.15 -12.54
C GLU A 779 -97.45 -9.05 -11.88
N GLN A 780 -97.33 -10.31 -12.32
CA GLN A 780 -96.25 -11.21 -11.88
C GLN A 780 -94.88 -10.70 -12.33
N LEU A 781 -94.73 -10.32 -13.61
CA LEU A 781 -93.50 -9.69 -14.12
C LEU A 781 -93.17 -8.36 -13.42
N TYR A 782 -94.17 -7.54 -13.09
CA TYR A 782 -93.93 -6.30 -12.31
C TYR A 782 -93.48 -6.61 -10.88
N LYS A 783 -94.00 -7.66 -10.22
CA LYS A 783 -93.51 -8.11 -8.91
C LYS A 783 -92.10 -8.68 -9.00
N GLU A 784 -91.83 -9.56 -9.96
CA GLU A 784 -90.51 -10.11 -10.22
C GLU A 784 -89.48 -9.00 -10.51
N LYS A 785 -89.85 -7.96 -11.27
CA LYS A 785 -88.98 -6.80 -11.52
C LYS A 785 -88.85 -5.85 -10.34
N ASP A 786 -89.86 -5.69 -9.48
CA ASP A 786 -89.72 -4.94 -8.23
C ASP A 786 -88.88 -5.70 -7.19
N ASP A 787 -88.96 -7.03 -7.14
CA ASP A 787 -88.11 -7.88 -6.30
C ASP A 787 -86.68 -8.02 -6.84
N GLU A 788 -86.47 -8.02 -8.17
CA GLU A 788 -85.15 -7.79 -8.77
C GLU A 788 -84.63 -6.39 -8.42
N CYS A 789 -85.44 -5.34 -8.49
CA CYS A 789 -85.04 -4.00 -8.09
C CYS A 789 -84.67 -3.94 -6.60
N ARG A 790 -85.42 -4.61 -5.73
CA ARG A 790 -85.09 -4.75 -4.29
C ARG A 790 -83.81 -5.53 -4.07
N MET A 791 -83.60 -6.64 -4.79
CA MET A 791 -82.35 -7.41 -4.71
C MET A 791 -81.14 -6.62 -5.24
N LEU A 792 -81.28 -5.89 -6.34
CA LEU A 792 -80.23 -5.02 -6.88
C LEU A 792 -79.95 -3.84 -5.96
N LYS A 793 -80.98 -3.27 -5.32
CA LYS A 793 -80.84 -2.19 -4.34
C LYS A 793 -80.20 -2.69 -3.03
N ALA A 794 -80.57 -3.88 -2.55
CA ALA A 794 -79.91 -4.53 -1.43
C ALA A 794 -78.45 -4.92 -1.75
N LYS A 795 -78.15 -5.36 -2.97
CA LYS A 795 -76.77 -5.58 -3.45
C LYS A 795 -75.99 -4.26 -3.54
N LEU A 796 -76.61 -3.19 -4.05
CA LEU A 796 -76.03 -1.85 -4.12
C LEU A 796 -75.74 -1.29 -2.72
N ASP A 797 -76.67 -1.44 -1.78
CA ASP A 797 -76.52 -0.94 -0.42
C ASP A 797 -75.54 -1.81 0.39
N LYS A 798 -75.48 -3.14 0.15
CA LYS A 798 -74.38 -3.99 0.64
C LYS A 798 -73.03 -3.61 0.03
N ALA A 799 -72.99 -3.22 -1.24
CA ALA A 799 -71.77 -2.73 -1.89
C ALA A 799 -71.34 -1.36 -1.37
N LYS A 800 -72.28 -0.45 -1.08
CA LYS A 800 -72.00 0.82 -0.37
C LYS A 800 -71.46 0.57 1.03
N LEU A 801 -72.07 -0.33 1.80
CA LEU A 801 -71.59 -0.72 3.13
C LEU A 801 -70.19 -1.36 3.05
N PHE A 802 -69.93 -2.19 2.04
CA PHE A 802 -68.60 -2.76 1.79
C PHE A 802 -67.58 -1.67 1.44
N ILE A 803 -67.90 -0.75 0.53
CA ILE A 803 -67.05 0.40 0.19
C ILE A 803 -66.83 1.30 1.41
N MET A 804 -67.85 1.58 2.22
CA MET A 804 -67.72 2.34 3.47
C MET A 804 -66.87 1.60 4.51
N SER A 805 -66.93 0.26 4.56
CA SER A 805 -66.05 -0.53 5.43
C SER A 805 -64.60 -0.54 4.94
N GLN A 806 -64.37 -0.56 3.63
CA GLN A 806 -63.03 -0.40 3.05
C GLN A 806 -62.51 1.03 3.26
N ASP A 807 -63.33 2.06 3.06
CA ASP A 807 -62.95 3.46 3.28
C ASP A 807 -62.71 3.77 4.78
N LYS A 808 -63.42 3.06 5.69
CA LYS A 808 -63.13 3.03 7.13
C LYS A 808 -61.80 2.32 7.42
N LEU A 809 -61.54 1.15 6.84
CA LEU A 809 -60.26 0.44 6.97
C LEU A 809 -59.07 1.22 6.37
N TYR A 810 -59.26 1.95 5.27
CA TYR A 810 -58.25 2.85 4.72
C TYR A 810 -57.99 4.05 5.64
N LYS A 811 -59.03 4.62 6.28
CA LYS A 811 -58.85 5.65 7.30
C LYS A 811 -58.18 5.11 8.56
N GLU A 812 -58.57 3.93 9.04
CA GLU A 812 -57.99 3.29 10.24
C GLU A 812 -56.56 2.76 10.03
N SER A 813 -56.10 2.63 8.77
CA SER A 813 -54.70 2.30 8.42
C SER A 813 -53.85 3.53 8.05
N VAL A 814 -54.45 4.68 7.71
CA VAL A 814 -53.76 5.96 7.51
C VAL A 814 -53.66 6.74 8.84
N ASP A 815 -54.77 6.87 9.57
CA ASP A 815 -54.84 7.50 10.90
C ASP A 815 -54.62 6.45 12.00
N GLY A 816 -53.37 6.01 12.16
CA GLY A 816 -53.00 4.94 13.09
C GLY A 816 -53.16 5.27 14.59
N ARG A 817 -54.40 5.27 15.11
CA ARG A 817 -54.75 5.31 16.55
C ARG A 817 -56.15 4.72 16.86
N GLY A 818 -56.16 3.52 17.43
CA GLY A 818 -57.11 3.14 18.51
C GLY A 818 -58.53 2.67 18.16
N SER A 819 -58.71 1.34 18.15
CA SER A 819 -59.83 0.58 18.75
C SER A 819 -61.29 1.05 18.54
N ASN A 820 -62.08 0.29 17.76
CA ASN A 820 -63.28 -0.43 18.23
C ASN A 820 -64.05 -1.08 17.06
N LEU A 821 -64.29 -2.40 17.12
CA LEU A 821 -65.20 -3.12 16.23
C LEU A 821 -65.92 -4.28 16.96
N LEU A 822 -67.23 -4.38 16.75
CA LEU A 822 -68.08 -5.52 17.13
C LEU A 822 -68.07 -6.59 16.01
N PRO A 823 -68.48 -7.84 16.28
CA PRO A 823 -67.99 -9.00 15.54
C PRO A 823 -68.55 -9.15 14.12
N VAL A 824 -67.71 -9.74 13.25
CA VAL A 824 -68.03 -10.15 11.88
C VAL A 824 -67.92 -11.68 11.80
N ASP A 825 -68.83 -12.32 11.06
CA ASP A 825 -68.93 -13.78 10.95
C ASP A 825 -67.63 -14.41 10.39
N VAL A 826 -66.93 -15.13 11.27
CA VAL A 826 -65.61 -15.74 11.02
C VAL A 826 -65.69 -16.86 9.97
N SER A 827 -66.88 -17.46 9.77
CA SER A 827 -67.10 -18.66 8.97
C SER A 827 -66.65 -18.54 7.51
N SER A 828 -66.67 -17.33 6.92
CA SER A 828 -66.26 -17.09 5.54
C SER A 828 -64.83 -16.58 5.38
N LEU A 829 -64.19 -16.09 6.46
CA LEU A 829 -62.81 -15.58 6.39
C LEU A 829 -61.79 -16.72 6.55
N ASN A 830 -62.15 -17.73 7.35
CA ASN A 830 -61.24 -18.78 7.78
C ASN A 830 -60.67 -19.62 6.62
N ASN A 831 -61.49 -19.97 5.61
CA ASN A 831 -61.04 -20.80 4.48
C ASN A 831 -59.98 -20.08 3.62
N ASN A 832 -60.16 -18.79 3.37
CA ASN A 832 -59.20 -18.00 2.58
C ASN A 832 -57.91 -17.77 3.38
N PHE A 833 -58.02 -17.57 4.70
CA PHE A 833 -56.85 -17.47 5.58
C PHE A 833 -56.09 -18.79 5.66
N ASP A 834 -56.77 -19.93 5.79
CA ASP A 834 -56.14 -21.26 5.85
C ASP A 834 -55.43 -21.60 4.53
N GLU A 835 -56.05 -21.35 3.38
CA GLU A 835 -55.38 -21.51 2.07
C GLU A 835 -54.14 -20.61 1.93
N THR A 836 -54.21 -19.36 2.40
CA THR A 836 -53.06 -18.43 2.38
C THR A 836 -51.98 -18.80 3.41
N VAL A 837 -52.37 -19.34 4.56
CA VAL A 837 -51.43 -19.86 5.58
C VAL A 837 -50.75 -21.13 5.07
N GLN A 838 -51.46 -22.00 4.34
CA GLN A 838 -50.89 -23.19 3.73
C GLN A 838 -49.90 -22.86 2.60
N THR A 839 -50.16 -21.84 1.76
CA THR A 839 -49.18 -21.39 0.78
C THR A 839 -47.94 -20.79 1.45
N TYR A 840 -48.09 -19.91 2.46
CA TYR A 840 -46.94 -19.40 3.20
C TYR A 840 -46.18 -20.49 3.96
N GLN A 841 -46.84 -21.52 4.50
CA GLN A 841 -46.16 -22.67 5.11
C GLN A 841 -45.40 -23.50 4.07
N ALA A 842 -45.94 -23.68 2.86
CA ALA A 842 -45.25 -24.34 1.75
C ALA A 842 -44.02 -23.55 1.27
N GLU A 843 -44.11 -22.22 1.18
CA GLU A 843 -42.97 -21.34 0.90
C GLU A 843 -41.92 -21.40 2.02
N LEU A 844 -42.33 -21.39 3.29
CA LEU A 844 -41.43 -21.56 4.43
C LEU A 844 -40.72 -22.92 4.41
N SER A 845 -41.41 -23.99 4.00
CA SER A 845 -40.81 -25.32 3.84
C SER A 845 -39.82 -25.35 2.68
N SER A 846 -40.20 -24.84 1.50
CA SER A 846 -39.32 -24.75 0.32
C SER A 846 -38.06 -23.91 0.61
N SER A 847 -38.21 -22.83 1.37
CA SER A 847 -37.09 -21.99 1.84
C SER A 847 -36.18 -22.73 2.83
N LYS A 848 -36.73 -23.48 3.79
CA LYS A 848 -35.95 -24.37 4.68
C LYS A 848 -35.21 -25.44 3.89
N ASP A 849 -35.87 -26.11 2.95
CA ASP A 849 -35.25 -27.13 2.09
C ASP A 849 -34.13 -26.53 1.21
N LEU A 850 -34.24 -25.26 0.80
CA LEU A 850 -33.17 -24.55 0.10
C LEU A 850 -32.00 -24.21 1.04
N ILE A 851 -32.29 -23.71 2.24
CA ILE A 851 -31.28 -23.41 3.28
C ILE A 851 -30.50 -24.67 3.67
N ASP A 852 -31.17 -25.81 3.86
CA ASP A 852 -30.50 -27.06 4.21
C ASP A 852 -29.75 -27.70 3.03
N ARG A 853 -30.18 -27.49 1.78
CA ARG A 853 -29.37 -27.79 0.60
C ARG A 853 -28.10 -26.93 0.53
N LEU A 854 -28.19 -25.63 0.81
CA LEU A 854 -27.05 -24.71 0.84
C LEU A 854 -26.09 -25.04 2.00
N ARG A 855 -26.59 -25.40 3.17
CA ARG A 855 -25.79 -25.89 4.31
C ARG A 855 -25.04 -27.17 3.97
N ASN A 856 -25.71 -28.13 3.31
CA ASN A 856 -25.07 -29.37 2.87
C ASN A 856 -23.99 -29.11 1.80
N GLN A 857 -24.21 -28.19 0.86
CA GLN A 857 -23.18 -27.77 -0.11
C GLN A 857 -21.99 -27.07 0.58
N TYR A 858 -22.25 -26.20 1.55
CA TYR A 858 -21.20 -25.52 2.32
C TYR A 858 -20.35 -26.54 3.11
N HIS A 859 -20.99 -27.49 3.79
CA HIS A 859 -20.28 -28.55 4.51
C HIS A 859 -19.54 -29.52 3.56
N GLU A 860 -20.07 -29.81 2.37
CA GLU A 860 -19.33 -30.59 1.40
C GLU A 860 -18.07 -29.84 0.94
N MET A 861 -18.16 -28.53 0.67
CA MET A 861 -17.00 -27.69 0.35
C MET A 861 -16.00 -27.61 1.50
N GLU A 862 -16.45 -27.41 2.74
CA GLU A 862 -15.62 -27.44 3.95
C GLU A 862 -14.86 -28.76 4.07
N THR A 863 -15.52 -29.91 3.93
CA THR A 863 -14.83 -31.21 3.97
C THR A 863 -13.97 -31.48 2.73
N ARG A 864 -14.15 -30.78 1.61
CA ARG A 864 -13.21 -30.81 0.47
C ARG A 864 -11.95 -30.00 0.79
N TYR A 865 -12.09 -28.77 1.27
CA TYR A 865 -10.98 -27.94 1.73
C TYR A 865 -10.18 -28.60 2.87
N GLU A 866 -10.81 -29.29 3.82
CA GLU A 866 -10.07 -30.06 4.82
C GLU A 866 -9.23 -31.19 4.20
N LYS A 867 -9.76 -31.90 3.19
CA LYS A 867 -9.03 -32.99 2.51
C LYS A 867 -7.86 -32.42 1.72
N GLU A 868 -8.06 -31.30 1.03
CA GLU A 868 -7.01 -30.57 0.31
C GLU A 868 -5.92 -30.05 1.25
N LEU A 869 -6.29 -29.43 2.37
CA LEU A 869 -5.35 -28.96 3.41
C LEU A 869 -4.53 -30.13 3.99
N ARG A 870 -5.17 -31.27 4.28
CA ARG A 870 -4.48 -32.49 4.75
C ARG A 870 -3.55 -33.07 3.67
N LEU A 871 -3.95 -33.06 2.41
CA LEU A 871 -3.13 -33.48 1.28
C LEU A 871 -1.93 -32.54 1.09
N MET A 872 -2.12 -31.22 1.09
CA MET A 872 -1.06 -30.21 1.03
C MET A 872 -0.08 -30.36 2.20
N ALA A 873 -0.58 -30.53 3.44
CA ALA A 873 0.26 -30.78 4.60
C ALA A 873 1.07 -32.09 4.47
N SER A 874 0.48 -33.15 3.90
CA SER A 874 1.20 -34.40 3.62
C SER A 874 2.25 -34.25 2.51
N ALA A 875 1.95 -33.46 1.46
CA ALA A 875 2.87 -33.17 0.37
C ALA A 875 4.04 -32.31 0.85
N TRP A 876 3.78 -31.30 1.68
CA TRP A 876 4.81 -30.47 2.32
C TRP A 876 5.67 -31.28 3.30
N HIS A 877 5.06 -32.20 4.07
CA HIS A 877 5.83 -33.12 4.90
C HIS A 877 6.71 -34.06 4.06
N ASN A 878 6.19 -34.62 2.96
CA ASN A 878 6.96 -35.46 2.05
C ASN A 878 8.09 -34.68 1.36
N LEU A 879 7.86 -33.44 0.94
CA LEU A 879 8.88 -32.56 0.37
C LEU A 879 9.95 -32.19 1.41
N GLY A 880 9.56 -31.90 2.65
CA GLY A 880 10.49 -31.68 3.76
C GLY A 880 11.32 -32.93 4.07
N GLN A 881 10.69 -34.11 4.10
CA GLN A 881 11.39 -35.40 4.25
C GLN A 881 12.31 -35.69 3.06
N GLN A 882 11.93 -35.31 1.84
CA GLN A 882 12.80 -35.41 0.67
C GLN A 882 14.00 -34.46 0.79
N LYS A 883 13.80 -33.19 1.15
CA LYS A 883 14.90 -32.22 1.36
C LYS A 883 15.83 -32.65 2.48
N ILE A 884 15.31 -33.23 3.57
CA ILE A 884 16.11 -33.85 4.65
C ILE A 884 16.88 -35.07 4.13
N ARG A 885 16.30 -35.90 3.26
CA ARG A 885 17.01 -37.03 2.63
C ARG A 885 18.07 -36.56 1.63
N GLU A 886 17.82 -35.51 0.88
CA GLU A 886 18.77 -34.88 -0.04
C GLU A 886 19.96 -34.28 0.72
N THR A 887 19.73 -33.51 1.79
CA THR A 887 20.84 -32.97 2.61
C THR A 887 21.60 -34.07 3.36
N ILE A 888 20.92 -35.11 3.87
CA ILE A 888 21.60 -36.29 4.44
C ILE A 888 22.38 -37.06 3.36
N ALA A 889 21.90 -37.14 2.12
CA ALA A 889 22.62 -37.78 1.03
C ALA A 889 23.84 -36.98 0.56
N LEU A 890 23.73 -35.64 0.49
CA LEU A 890 24.84 -34.75 0.18
C LEU A 890 25.93 -34.80 1.27
N ASN A 891 25.53 -34.65 2.54
CA ASN A 891 26.45 -34.74 3.68
C ASN A 891 27.07 -36.14 3.81
N ARG A 892 26.31 -37.19 3.49
CA ARG A 892 26.85 -38.56 3.37
C ARG A 892 27.83 -38.70 2.20
N ASN A 893 27.59 -38.06 1.06
CA ASN A 893 28.53 -38.04 -0.06
C ASN A 893 29.85 -37.38 0.34
N GLU A 894 29.82 -36.24 1.04
CA GLU A 894 31.01 -35.59 1.61
C GLU A 894 31.80 -36.56 2.51
N HIS A 895 31.10 -37.29 3.40
CA HIS A 895 31.71 -38.30 4.26
C HIS A 895 32.12 -39.61 3.56
N THR A 896 31.77 -39.82 2.29
CA THR A 896 32.21 -40.99 1.50
C THR A 896 33.22 -40.64 0.40
N ASN A 897 33.53 -39.36 0.15
CA ASN A 897 34.43 -38.96 -0.92
C ASN A 897 35.93 -38.99 -0.54
N SER A 898 36.28 -39.67 0.55
CA SER A 898 37.67 -39.97 0.93
C SER A 898 38.16 -41.31 0.35
N GLY A 899 38.08 -41.45 -0.97
CA GLY A 899 38.72 -42.54 -1.74
C GLY A 899 37.76 -43.46 -2.51
N GLY A 900 37.88 -43.46 -3.85
CA GLY A 900 37.17 -44.40 -4.72
C GLY A 900 37.13 -43.97 -6.19
N LEU A 901 37.99 -44.55 -7.03
CA LEU A 901 38.05 -44.26 -8.46
C LEU A 901 36.82 -44.77 -9.23
N GLY A 902 35.98 -43.84 -9.70
CA GLY A 902 35.42 -43.80 -11.06
C GLY A 902 34.44 -44.88 -11.55
N ARG A 903 33.33 -44.42 -12.17
CA ARG A 903 32.90 -44.85 -13.51
C ARG A 903 31.80 -43.95 -14.09
N GLN A 904 31.73 -43.89 -15.42
CA GLN A 904 30.65 -43.23 -16.17
C GLN A 904 29.38 -44.11 -16.19
N ALA A 905 28.22 -43.46 -16.20
CA ALA A 905 26.98 -43.98 -16.80
C ALA A 905 26.09 -42.80 -17.23
N SER A 906 25.37 -42.94 -18.34
CA SER A 906 24.49 -41.91 -18.92
C SER A 906 23.05 -42.42 -19.04
N SER A 907 22.16 -41.56 -19.57
CA SER A 907 20.68 -41.70 -19.73
C SER A 907 19.83 -41.32 -18.50
N GLY A 908 18.61 -40.79 -18.64
CA GLY A 908 17.93 -40.26 -19.84
C GLY A 908 16.59 -40.95 -20.18
N VAL A 909 15.55 -40.13 -20.44
CA VAL A 909 14.15 -40.54 -20.78
C VAL A 909 13.40 -41.17 -19.59
N GLY A 910 12.11 -40.91 -19.34
CA GLY A 910 11.16 -39.98 -19.97
C GLY A 910 9.73 -40.17 -19.46
N TYR A 911 8.80 -39.30 -19.83
CA TYR A 911 7.40 -39.34 -19.38
C TYR A 911 6.64 -40.57 -19.92
N ARG A 912 5.69 -41.09 -19.12
CA ARG A 912 4.61 -41.97 -19.59
C ARG A 912 3.24 -41.47 -19.11
N VAL A 913 2.40 -41.12 -20.07
CA VAL A 913 0.94 -41.05 -19.91
C VAL A 913 0.36 -42.43 -20.24
N GLY A 914 -0.70 -42.84 -19.53
CA GLY A 914 -1.41 -44.09 -19.81
C GLY A 914 -2.86 -44.01 -19.33
N ALA A 915 -3.80 -43.93 -20.25
CA ALA A 915 -5.24 -44.04 -19.95
C ALA A 915 -5.61 -45.51 -19.66
N GLY A 916 -6.63 -45.72 -18.83
CA GLY A 916 -6.99 -47.07 -18.37
C GLY A 916 -7.86 -47.85 -19.34
N ASN A 917 -8.29 -49.06 -18.93
CA ASN A 917 -9.64 -49.51 -19.24
C ASN A 917 -10.24 -50.49 -18.21
N GLN A 918 -11.57 -50.53 -18.24
CA GLN A 918 -12.55 -51.36 -17.55
C GLN A 918 -12.19 -52.83 -17.25
N HIS A 919 -12.67 -53.34 -16.11
CA HIS A 919 -13.54 -54.54 -16.13
C HIS A 919 -14.56 -54.53 -14.97
N LEU A 920 -15.69 -55.24 -15.16
CA LEU A 920 -16.78 -55.39 -14.19
C LEU A 920 -16.54 -56.55 -13.20
N GLY A 921 -17.18 -56.46 -12.02
CA GLY A 921 -17.41 -57.56 -11.08
C GLY A 921 -18.48 -57.16 -10.06
N LYS A 922 -19.59 -57.91 -9.99
CA LYS A 922 -20.77 -57.60 -9.15
C LYS A 922 -21.09 -58.76 -8.18
N ASN A 923 -21.92 -58.46 -7.18
CA ASN A 923 -22.50 -59.36 -6.16
C ASN A 923 -21.55 -59.73 -4.99
N GLY A 924 -21.98 -59.83 -3.73
CA GLY A 924 -23.24 -59.36 -3.11
C GLY A 924 -23.80 -60.30 -2.02
N ALA A 925 -24.02 -59.77 -0.79
CA ALA A 925 -24.71 -60.40 0.36
C ALA A 925 -23.99 -61.63 1.00
N THR A 926 -24.12 -62.00 2.29
CA THR A 926 -24.74 -61.38 3.50
C THR A 926 -24.21 -62.02 4.80
N SER A 927 -24.52 -61.41 5.95
CA SER A 927 -24.64 -61.99 7.32
C SER A 927 -23.40 -62.27 8.20
N GLY A 928 -23.56 -61.99 9.51
CA GLY A 928 -22.79 -62.53 10.65
C GLY A 928 -23.63 -63.56 11.43
N PRO A 929 -23.54 -63.72 12.78
CA PRO A 929 -22.86 -62.88 13.79
C PRO A 929 -22.07 -63.63 14.91
N GLY A 930 -21.47 -62.87 15.84
CA GLY A 930 -21.02 -63.33 17.18
C GLY A 930 -19.59 -63.92 17.26
N GLY A 931 -18.88 -63.87 18.40
CA GLY A 931 -19.14 -63.22 19.69
C GLY A 931 -17.98 -63.43 20.70
N SER A 932 -17.97 -62.65 21.80
CA SER A 932 -17.12 -62.71 23.02
C SER A 932 -15.69 -63.31 22.93
N ALA A 933 -14.59 -62.54 23.10
CA ALA A 933 -14.13 -61.83 24.31
C ALA A 933 -13.61 -62.71 25.46
N ASN A 934 -12.35 -62.48 25.89
CA ASN A 934 -11.88 -62.72 27.25
C ASN A 934 -10.59 -61.90 27.56
N HIS A 935 -10.39 -61.51 28.83
CA HIS A 935 -9.25 -60.71 29.30
C HIS A 935 -8.33 -61.51 30.23
N SER A 936 -7.03 -61.16 30.28
CA SER A 936 -6.37 -60.51 31.45
C SER A 936 -4.91 -60.92 31.73
N SER A 937 -4.11 -59.94 32.16
CA SER A 937 -2.87 -60.05 32.99
C SER A 937 -1.61 -60.75 32.42
N ASN A 938 -0.39 -60.54 32.93
CA ASN A 938 0.32 -59.33 33.42
C ASN A 938 1.83 -59.66 33.56
N LEU A 939 2.71 -58.66 33.72
CA LEU A 939 4.16 -58.72 34.08
C LEU A 939 5.10 -59.31 32.99
N GLY A 940 6.36 -58.85 32.85
CA GLY A 940 7.01 -57.67 33.45
C GLY A 940 8.52 -57.53 33.11
N PHE A 941 8.98 -56.27 33.02
CA PHE A 941 10.38 -55.77 33.07
C PHE A 941 11.51 -56.33 32.18
N GLY A 942 12.21 -55.43 31.46
CA GLY A 942 13.61 -55.64 31.04
C GLY A 942 14.11 -54.78 29.85
N GLY A 943 15.12 -53.92 30.08
CA GLY A 943 16.06 -53.50 29.02
C GLY A 943 16.01 -52.04 28.50
N GLN A 944 17.06 -51.29 28.83
CA GLN A 944 17.72 -50.17 28.10
C GLN A 944 16.90 -49.03 27.44
N LEU A 945 17.19 -47.82 27.93
CA LEU A 945 16.87 -46.54 27.29
C LEU A 945 17.63 -46.35 25.96
N ARG A 946 16.99 -45.67 25.00
CA ARG A 946 17.63 -44.99 23.86
C ARG A 946 17.12 -43.54 23.82
N PRO A 947 17.93 -42.53 23.46
CA PRO A 947 17.49 -41.13 23.55
C PRO A 947 16.22 -40.86 22.72
N GLN A 948 15.23 -40.20 23.35
CA GLN A 948 14.03 -39.72 22.65
C GLN A 948 14.43 -38.68 21.61
N SER A 949 13.87 -38.77 20.41
CA SER A 949 14.11 -37.75 19.39
C SER A 949 13.39 -36.44 19.77
N TRP A 950 14.10 -35.33 19.58
CA TRP A 950 13.59 -33.96 19.77
C TRP A 950 12.22 -33.74 19.10
N VAL A 951 12.02 -34.34 17.92
CA VAL A 951 10.76 -34.37 17.15
C VAL A 951 9.57 -34.88 17.98
N LYS A 952 9.75 -35.92 18.82
CA LYS A 952 8.65 -36.42 19.66
C LYS A 952 8.33 -35.43 20.79
N GLN A 953 9.35 -34.87 21.44
CA GLN A 953 9.17 -33.86 22.48
C GLN A 953 8.49 -32.58 21.94
N GLN A 954 8.73 -32.22 20.68
CA GLN A 954 8.08 -31.11 19.99
C GLN A 954 6.62 -31.43 19.61
N ARG A 955 6.35 -32.66 19.13
CA ARG A 955 5.00 -33.16 18.88
C ARG A 955 4.15 -33.20 20.15
N ASP A 956 4.71 -33.74 21.24
CA ASP A 956 4.01 -33.86 22.52
C ASP A 956 3.78 -32.47 23.16
N ARG A 957 4.63 -31.47 22.91
CA ARG A 957 4.37 -30.06 23.27
C ARG A 957 3.20 -29.46 22.46
N MET A 958 3.16 -29.65 21.14
CA MET A 958 2.06 -29.18 20.29
C MET A 958 0.72 -29.80 20.71
N ILE A 959 0.68 -31.11 20.94
CA ILE A 959 -0.55 -31.82 21.36
C ILE A 959 -1.06 -31.29 22.71
N ASN A 960 -0.18 -31.04 23.68
CA ASN A 960 -0.58 -30.46 24.96
C ASN A 960 -1.05 -29.00 24.86
N GLN A 961 -0.50 -28.20 23.93
CA GLN A 961 -1.03 -26.84 23.68
C GLN A 961 -2.46 -26.87 23.12
N TYR A 962 -2.77 -27.76 22.16
CA TYR A 962 -4.14 -27.92 21.66
C TYR A 962 -5.12 -28.45 22.74
N ALA A 963 -4.68 -29.37 23.60
CA ALA A 963 -5.49 -29.85 24.71
C ALA A 963 -5.85 -28.74 25.72
N LEU A 964 -4.89 -27.86 26.03
CA LEU A 964 -5.10 -26.72 26.94
C LEU A 964 -6.02 -25.62 26.37
N VAL A 965 -6.12 -25.48 25.05
CA VAL A 965 -7.10 -24.58 24.42
C VAL A 965 -8.50 -25.17 24.48
N SER A 966 -8.67 -26.47 24.19
CA SER A 966 -9.98 -27.15 24.24
C SER A 966 -10.59 -27.15 25.64
N LEU A 967 -9.80 -27.50 26.67
CA LEU A 967 -10.27 -27.56 28.07
C LEU A 967 -10.68 -26.20 28.66
N ARG A 968 -10.34 -25.08 28.01
CA ARG A 968 -10.70 -23.73 28.50
C ARG A 968 -12.09 -23.25 28.03
N SER A 969 -12.75 -23.99 27.14
CA SER A 969 -14.07 -23.64 26.56
C SER A 969 -15.26 -24.36 27.20
N HIS A 970 -15.11 -24.90 28.42
CA HIS A 970 -16.14 -25.66 29.15
C HIS A 970 -16.33 -25.19 30.61
N TYR A 971 -15.91 -23.97 30.95
CA TYR A 971 -16.01 -23.40 32.30
C TYR A 971 -16.66 -22.00 32.33
N PHE A 972 -17.65 -21.75 31.46
CA PHE A 972 -18.45 -20.51 31.46
C PHE A 972 -19.93 -20.76 31.10
N THR A 973 -20.56 -21.71 31.78
CA THR A 973 -22.01 -21.95 31.71
C THR A 973 -22.61 -22.32 33.08
N ILE A 974 -22.42 -21.43 34.07
CA ILE A 974 -23.28 -21.26 35.26
C ILE A 974 -23.43 -19.74 35.44
#